data_AF-A0A3S4BL41-F1
#
_entry.id   AF-A0A3S4BL41-F1
#
_cell.length_a   1.000
_cell.length_b   1.000
_cell.length_c   1.000
_cell.angle_alpha   90.00
_cell.angle_beta   90.00
_cell.angle_gamma   90.00
#
_symmetry.space_group_name_H-M   'P 1'
#
loop_
_entity.id
_entity.type
_entity.pdbx_description
1 polymer ?
#
loop_
_entity_poly.entity_id
_entity_poly.type
_entity_poly.pdbx_seq_one_letter_code
_entity_poly.pdbx_strand_id
1 'polypeptide(L)'
;MASTTSDMQSTHPGSTGPTSAATWLALSGRPIDDALLEWPPDLFALTDVILGHTQVYRFVFSPPGDVTWPPGRVANWAEAVAQAGRDWSSWVGSRGRAVPDLVAQEWAAFREHAQMPLEHLAEGRSWRMCEALLTLHAIADEACAGLGVPLGRSNETGFVYRARGRELLARTGSLARIHPHLVRVLPKVRTSPKGTSLGSFSRYACVHRPGAEVRWSKIPARHRGTNFQADYANVLLLPWPLRVRESDFHPVEGSVCRLATEPFGYFEFAPAERLDLDLVDRTVMAARDEVGGIDVVVFPESAVDEGDIDDLEAVLDHHGVTMLMTGVRQPMPQSGRLPGNWVHIGVSPELEKRSVATGSNRQRWFHVRQNKHHRWSLNESQIFQYHLGGALHPHILWWEAMDVARRTVQFVELGEELTLVCLVCEDLAQRDDVADVVRSVGPTLVFTPLLDGPQLTSRWAARYASVLADDPGSAVATLSAYGMVQRCRPAGQPSSSVVGLWKDPVRGIREVPLEAGAHGVVLTICGDRALRRTADSRPPIGDSIHYFDVAVHQIHAAPTSLESRSWQPDAPLPPALDIEDLTILTGWAQAVAEALACAPDQVLVLLAEARPDRGWRAALKIAEPSAHLGEAVKIMDDVVRKSIAPPVAPTLEAVIAAMAKDSPGETILARLVRGVLRSTLEQRRARQTRESDR
;
A
#
# COMPACT_ATOMS: atom_id res chain seq x y z
N MET A 1 -76.92 -29.19 -8.35
CA MET A 1 -76.23 -30.32 -9.00
C MET A 1 -75.42 -29.75 -10.16
N ALA A 2 -74.25 -29.12 -10.01
CA ALA A 2 -73.00 -29.43 -9.30
C ALA A 2 -72.32 -30.70 -9.85
N SER A 3 -71.43 -30.51 -10.83
CA SER A 3 -70.42 -31.48 -11.28
C SER A 3 -69.27 -30.78 -12.02
N THR A 4 -68.33 -30.26 -11.22
CA THR A 4 -66.88 -30.47 -11.34
C THR A 4 -66.18 -30.29 -12.71
N THR A 5 -65.56 -29.13 -12.87
CA THR A 5 -64.32 -28.97 -13.64
C THR A 5 -63.20 -28.59 -12.68
N SER A 6 -62.19 -29.44 -12.67
CA SER A 6 -60.99 -29.41 -11.83
C SER A 6 -60.20 -28.12 -12.02
N ASP A 7 -59.97 -27.41 -10.92
CA ASP A 7 -58.87 -26.46 -10.78
C ASP A 7 -57.54 -27.19 -10.99
N MET A 8 -56.82 -26.86 -12.07
CA MET A 8 -55.37 -27.03 -12.09
C MET A 8 -54.77 -25.76 -11.46
N GLN A 9 -54.66 -25.81 -10.13
CA GLN A 9 -53.71 -24.97 -9.40
C GLN A 9 -52.30 -25.25 -9.96
N SER A 10 -51.82 -24.29 -10.75
CA SER A 10 -50.40 -24.07 -10.99
C SER A 10 -49.71 -23.89 -9.63
N THR A 11 -49.15 -24.98 -9.11
CA THR A 11 -48.22 -24.97 -8.00
C THR A 11 -46.90 -24.43 -8.52
N HIS A 12 -46.66 -23.13 -8.37
CA HIS A 12 -45.30 -22.59 -8.50
C HIS A 12 -44.43 -23.25 -7.41
N PRO A 13 -43.37 -23.98 -7.76
CA PRO A 13 -42.39 -24.45 -6.78
C PRO A 13 -41.71 -23.23 -6.16
N GLY A 14 -41.53 -23.27 -4.84
CA GLY A 14 -41.07 -22.14 -4.04
C GLY A 14 -39.78 -21.47 -4.52
N SER A 15 -39.70 -20.17 -4.25
CA SER A 15 -38.49 -19.34 -4.33
C SER A 15 -37.28 -20.10 -3.78
N THR A 16 -36.36 -20.49 -4.68
CA THR A 16 -35.10 -21.19 -4.38
C THR A 16 -33.92 -20.31 -4.81
N GLY A 17 -34.00 -19.02 -4.49
CA GLY A 17 -32.87 -18.10 -4.63
C GLY A 17 -31.75 -18.39 -3.62
N PRO A 18 -30.49 -18.00 -3.89
CA PRO A 18 -29.41 -18.14 -2.91
C PRO A 18 -29.75 -17.37 -1.63
N THR A 19 -29.36 -17.92 -0.48
CA THR A 19 -29.53 -17.30 0.85
C THR A 19 -28.21 -16.70 1.34
N SER A 20 -28.23 -15.93 2.43
CA SER A 20 -26.98 -15.43 3.04
C SER A 20 -26.09 -16.59 3.48
N ALA A 21 -26.68 -17.61 4.12
CA ALA A 21 -25.97 -18.80 4.56
C ALA A 21 -25.35 -19.59 3.39
N ALA A 22 -26.12 -19.85 2.33
CA ALA A 22 -25.62 -20.59 1.16
C ALA A 22 -24.52 -19.82 0.42
N THR A 23 -24.69 -18.50 0.27
CA THR A 23 -23.70 -17.63 -0.39
C THR A 23 -22.39 -17.59 0.37
N TRP A 24 -22.44 -17.41 1.69
CA TRP A 24 -21.25 -17.40 2.52
C TRP A 24 -20.52 -18.75 2.53
N LEU A 25 -21.27 -19.86 2.63
CA LEU A 25 -20.71 -21.20 2.61
C LEU A 25 -20.00 -21.48 1.29
N ALA A 26 -20.64 -21.14 0.16
CA ALA A 26 -20.06 -21.32 -1.17
C ALA A 26 -18.78 -20.50 -1.38
N LEU A 27 -18.73 -19.27 -0.85
CA LEU A 27 -17.58 -18.38 -1.01
C LEU A 27 -16.42 -18.72 -0.07
N SER A 28 -16.70 -18.89 1.22
CA SER A 28 -15.69 -18.99 2.28
C SER A 28 -15.35 -20.43 2.67
N GLY A 29 -16.17 -21.40 2.29
CA GLY A 29 -16.10 -22.78 2.79
C GLY A 29 -16.49 -22.93 4.26
N ARG A 30 -17.05 -21.88 4.89
CA ARG A 30 -17.40 -21.85 6.32
C ARG A 30 -18.90 -21.54 6.48
N PRO A 31 -19.59 -22.14 7.47
CA PRO A 31 -20.96 -21.76 7.79
C PRO A 31 -21.04 -20.38 8.45
N ILE A 32 -22.24 -19.81 8.54
CA ILE A 32 -22.54 -18.64 9.37
C ILE A 32 -22.80 -19.13 10.80
N ASP A 33 -21.80 -19.02 11.67
CA ASP A 33 -21.86 -19.41 13.08
C ASP A 33 -21.11 -18.42 13.98
N ASP A 34 -21.17 -18.64 15.29
CA ASP A 34 -20.61 -17.72 16.29
C ASP A 34 -19.07 -17.65 16.24
N ALA A 35 -18.40 -18.55 15.51
CA ALA A 35 -16.95 -18.44 15.29
C ALA A 35 -16.59 -17.18 14.52
N LEU A 36 -17.51 -16.59 13.74
CA LEU A 36 -17.33 -15.29 13.08
C LEU A 36 -17.22 -14.12 14.08
N LEU A 37 -17.77 -14.27 15.29
CA LEU A 37 -17.66 -13.25 16.34
C LEU A 37 -16.28 -13.23 17.01
N GLU A 38 -15.47 -14.28 16.84
CA GLU A 38 -14.14 -14.36 17.44
C GLU A 38 -13.11 -13.45 16.79
N TRP A 39 -13.37 -12.99 15.55
CA TRP A 39 -12.43 -12.20 14.77
C TRP A 39 -13.16 -11.20 13.87
N PRO A 40 -13.19 -9.90 14.23
CA PRO A 40 -13.98 -8.89 13.52
C PRO A 40 -13.77 -8.82 12.00
N PRO A 41 -12.54 -8.95 11.47
CA PRO A 41 -12.33 -9.00 10.02
C PRO A 41 -13.10 -10.13 9.31
N ASP A 42 -13.36 -11.27 9.97
CA ASP A 42 -14.16 -12.35 9.37
C ASP A 42 -15.63 -11.94 9.21
N LEU A 43 -16.20 -11.26 10.22
CA LEU A 43 -17.56 -10.73 10.13
C LEU A 43 -17.64 -9.57 9.14
N PHE A 44 -16.61 -8.71 9.08
CA PHE A 44 -16.52 -7.66 8.07
C PHE A 44 -16.58 -8.27 6.66
N ALA A 45 -15.81 -9.33 6.40
CA ALA A 45 -15.87 -10.07 5.14
C ALA A 45 -17.27 -10.61 4.81
N LEU A 46 -17.94 -11.24 5.78
CA LEU A 46 -19.31 -11.73 5.59
C LEU A 46 -20.27 -10.59 5.24
N THR A 47 -20.29 -9.55 6.05
CA THR A 47 -21.25 -8.44 5.87
C THR A 47 -21.02 -7.72 4.55
N ASP A 48 -19.77 -7.44 4.17
CA ASP A 48 -19.43 -6.82 2.88
C ASP A 48 -19.90 -7.67 1.69
N VAL A 49 -19.65 -8.98 1.72
CA VAL A 49 -20.11 -9.90 0.66
C VAL A 49 -21.62 -9.88 0.53
N ILE A 50 -22.37 -10.01 1.63
CA ILE A 50 -23.83 -10.01 1.58
C ILE A 50 -24.36 -8.64 1.12
N LEU A 51 -23.78 -7.53 1.59
CA LEU A 51 -24.13 -6.19 1.15
C LEU A 51 -23.85 -5.99 -0.35
N GLY A 52 -22.74 -6.52 -0.87
CA GLY A 52 -22.40 -6.47 -2.29
C GLY A 52 -23.36 -7.26 -3.17
N HIS A 53 -23.83 -8.42 -2.71
CA HIS A 53 -24.80 -9.24 -3.43
C HIS A 53 -26.23 -8.69 -3.39
N THR A 54 -26.63 -8.06 -2.28
CA THR A 54 -28.02 -7.61 -2.06
C THR A 54 -28.25 -6.12 -2.32
N GLN A 55 -27.17 -5.34 -2.34
CA GLN A 55 -27.20 -3.88 -2.41
C GLN A 55 -27.99 -3.21 -1.28
N VAL A 56 -28.19 -3.88 -0.14
CA VAL A 56 -28.89 -3.33 1.03
C VAL A 56 -28.29 -2.02 1.54
N TYR A 57 -27.01 -1.76 1.27
CA TYR A 57 -26.34 -0.48 1.57
C TYR A 57 -27.08 0.74 0.96
N ARG A 58 -27.85 0.57 -0.13
CA ARG A 58 -28.66 1.65 -0.73
C ARG A 58 -29.74 2.17 0.22
N PHE A 59 -30.20 1.34 1.16
CA PHE A 59 -31.24 1.73 2.12
C PHE A 59 -30.77 2.75 3.15
N VAL A 60 -29.46 2.99 3.27
CA VAL A 60 -28.96 4.15 4.03
C VAL A 60 -29.38 5.47 3.39
N PHE A 61 -29.46 5.52 2.05
CA PHE A 61 -29.88 6.71 1.31
C PHE A 61 -31.37 6.75 1.01
N SER A 62 -32.00 5.57 0.85
CA SER A 62 -33.41 5.46 0.48
C SER A 62 -34.04 4.25 1.17
N PRO A 63 -34.34 4.35 2.48
CA PRO A 63 -35.00 3.28 3.21
C PRO A 63 -36.38 2.93 2.62
N PRO A 64 -36.83 1.66 2.68
CA PRO A 64 -38.13 1.26 2.15
C PRO A 64 -39.30 1.62 3.09
N GLY A 65 -40.39 2.17 2.54
CA GLY A 65 -41.57 2.55 3.32
C GLY A 65 -41.31 3.74 4.24
N ASP A 66 -41.90 3.72 5.45
CA ASP A 66 -41.80 4.82 6.44
C ASP A 66 -40.66 4.62 7.47
N VAL A 67 -39.73 3.70 7.20
CA VAL A 67 -38.58 3.45 8.08
C VAL A 67 -37.48 4.49 7.84
N THR A 68 -36.58 4.65 8.82
CA THR A 68 -35.52 5.67 8.76
C THR A 68 -34.16 5.06 9.08
N TRP A 69 -33.11 5.67 8.50
CA TRP A 69 -31.71 5.39 8.83
C TRP A 69 -31.04 6.70 9.30
N PRO A 70 -30.16 6.67 10.32
CA PRO A 70 -29.77 5.55 11.19
C PRO A 70 -30.94 5.00 12.02
N PRO A 71 -30.82 3.77 12.59
CA PRO A 71 -31.93 3.15 13.30
C PRO A 71 -32.25 3.86 14.63
N GLY A 72 -33.50 4.31 14.78
CA GLY A 72 -33.95 5.03 15.98
C GLY A 72 -33.92 4.21 17.28
N ARG A 73 -33.83 2.87 17.21
CA ARG A 73 -33.70 1.99 18.39
C ARG A 73 -32.35 2.11 19.10
N VAL A 74 -31.32 2.56 18.40
CA VAL A 74 -29.96 2.70 18.94
C VAL A 74 -29.70 4.19 19.19
N ALA A 75 -29.76 4.60 20.45
CA ALA A 75 -29.41 5.97 20.83
C ALA A 75 -27.97 6.29 20.41
N ASN A 76 -27.78 7.46 19.79
CA ASN A 76 -26.48 7.91 19.26
C ASN A 76 -25.78 6.81 18.44
N TRP A 77 -26.49 6.21 17.47
CA TRP A 77 -26.03 5.04 16.71
C TRP A 77 -24.54 5.09 16.30
N ALA A 78 -24.04 6.22 15.78
CA ALA A 78 -22.65 6.35 15.38
C ALA A 78 -21.64 6.18 16.55
N GLU A 79 -21.95 6.74 17.71
CA GLU A 79 -21.13 6.60 18.92
C GLU A 79 -21.22 5.18 19.49
N ALA A 80 -22.43 4.61 19.51
CA ALA A 80 -22.67 3.23 19.95
C ALA A 80 -21.91 2.22 19.09
N VAL A 81 -21.89 2.42 17.77
CA VAL A 81 -21.13 1.60 16.82
C VAL A 81 -19.62 1.71 17.05
N ALA A 82 -19.11 2.94 17.18
CA ALA A 82 -17.69 3.15 17.46
C ALA A 82 -17.26 2.55 18.81
N GLN A 83 -18.10 2.66 19.84
CA GLN A 83 -17.85 2.07 21.14
C GLN A 83 -17.89 0.54 21.08
N ALA A 84 -18.90 -0.04 20.44
CA ALA A 84 -19.00 -1.49 20.25
C ALA A 84 -17.79 -2.06 19.49
N GLY A 85 -17.29 -1.36 18.47
CA GLY A 85 -16.08 -1.75 17.75
C GLY A 85 -14.83 -1.75 18.65
N ARG A 86 -14.65 -0.70 19.47
CA ARG A 86 -13.56 -0.63 20.46
C ARG A 86 -13.65 -1.75 21.48
N ASP A 87 -14.81 -1.95 22.08
CA ASP A 87 -15.04 -2.99 23.09
C ASP A 87 -14.82 -4.39 22.51
N TRP A 88 -15.23 -4.62 21.26
CA TRP A 88 -15.01 -5.88 20.57
C TRP A 88 -13.52 -6.14 20.33
N SER A 89 -12.76 -5.13 19.89
CA SER A 89 -11.30 -5.24 19.72
C SER A 89 -10.58 -5.57 21.04
N SER A 90 -11.06 -5.00 22.16
CA SER A 90 -10.56 -5.28 23.51
C SER A 90 -10.89 -6.70 23.96
N TRP A 91 -12.11 -7.15 23.68
CA TRP A 91 -12.58 -8.51 23.96
C TRP A 91 -11.74 -9.57 23.25
N VAL A 92 -11.44 -9.40 21.95
CA VAL A 92 -10.61 -10.36 21.19
C VAL A 92 -9.20 -10.47 21.78
N GLY A 93 -8.63 -9.35 22.22
CA GLY A 93 -7.27 -9.30 22.77
C GLY A 93 -7.12 -10.00 24.12
N SER A 94 -8.14 -9.93 24.98
CA SER A 94 -8.07 -10.39 26.39
C SER A 94 -8.93 -11.62 26.71
N ARG A 95 -9.96 -11.90 25.90
CA ARG A 95 -10.97 -12.97 26.07
C ARG A 95 -11.63 -13.04 27.46
N GLY A 96 -11.59 -11.96 28.24
CA GLY A 96 -12.05 -11.94 29.64
C GLY A 96 -13.48 -11.44 29.87
N ARG A 97 -14.13 -10.82 28.87
CA ARG A 97 -15.49 -10.24 28.97
C ARG A 97 -16.48 -11.00 28.06
N ALA A 98 -17.76 -10.65 28.10
CA ALA A 98 -18.73 -11.09 27.09
C ALA A 98 -18.54 -10.30 25.77
N VAL A 99 -19.03 -10.84 24.66
CA VAL A 99 -19.14 -10.10 23.39
C VAL A 99 -20.01 -8.85 23.63
N PRO A 100 -19.68 -7.67 23.06
CA PRO A 100 -20.46 -6.47 23.30
C PRO A 100 -21.95 -6.66 22.97
N ASP A 101 -22.83 -6.15 23.82
CA ASP A 101 -24.29 -6.38 23.73
C ASP A 101 -24.86 -6.01 22.36
N LEU A 102 -24.43 -4.87 21.80
CA LEU A 102 -24.88 -4.44 20.48
C LEU A 102 -24.46 -5.44 19.39
N VAL A 103 -23.23 -5.96 19.44
CA VAL A 103 -22.76 -6.99 18.48
C VAL A 103 -23.63 -8.25 18.62
N ALA A 104 -23.85 -8.71 19.85
CA ALA A 104 -24.65 -9.92 20.10
C ALA A 104 -26.11 -9.78 19.65
N GLN A 105 -26.74 -8.64 19.91
CA GLN A 105 -28.13 -8.35 19.53
C GLN A 105 -28.29 -8.27 18.01
N GLU A 106 -27.41 -7.54 17.33
CA GLU A 106 -27.47 -7.42 15.88
C GLU A 106 -27.11 -8.74 15.19
N TRP A 107 -26.17 -9.50 15.74
CA TRP A 107 -25.83 -10.84 15.26
C TRP A 107 -27.01 -11.81 15.33
N ALA A 108 -27.72 -11.84 16.47
CA ALA A 108 -28.90 -12.67 16.63
C ALA A 108 -29.99 -12.34 15.59
N ALA A 109 -30.26 -11.03 15.39
CA ALA A 109 -31.24 -10.57 14.42
C ALA A 109 -30.87 -10.90 12.97
N PHE A 110 -29.58 -10.83 12.61
CA PHE A 110 -29.09 -11.27 11.31
C PHE A 110 -29.24 -12.79 11.13
N ARG A 111 -28.85 -13.58 12.14
CA ARG A 111 -28.88 -15.05 12.09
C ARG A 111 -30.28 -15.63 11.96
N GLU A 112 -31.27 -15.02 12.62
CA GLU A 112 -32.67 -15.45 12.59
C GLU A 112 -33.19 -15.60 11.14
N HIS A 113 -32.72 -14.73 10.24
CA HIS A 113 -33.16 -14.67 8.85
C HIS A 113 -32.06 -15.03 7.84
N ALA A 114 -30.96 -15.67 8.26
CA ALA A 114 -29.83 -15.99 7.38
C ALA A 114 -30.19 -16.95 6.22
N GLN A 115 -31.29 -17.70 6.35
CA GLN A 115 -31.86 -18.57 5.32
C GLN A 115 -32.89 -17.86 4.42
N MET A 116 -33.14 -16.57 4.62
CA MET A 116 -33.98 -15.78 3.71
C MET A 116 -33.29 -15.69 2.33
N PRO A 117 -34.05 -15.84 1.23
CA PRO A 117 -33.55 -15.56 -0.12
C PRO A 117 -32.97 -14.14 -0.22
N LEU A 118 -31.80 -14.00 -0.85
CA LEU A 118 -31.12 -12.72 -1.01
C LEU A 118 -31.97 -11.68 -1.74
N GLU A 119 -32.85 -12.11 -2.65
CA GLU A 119 -33.82 -11.24 -3.34
C GLU A 119 -34.77 -10.53 -2.38
N HIS A 120 -35.30 -11.25 -1.37
CA HIS A 120 -36.20 -10.68 -0.37
C HIS A 120 -35.45 -9.70 0.55
N LEU A 121 -34.19 -9.98 0.85
CA LEU A 121 -33.32 -9.08 1.59
C LEU A 121 -33.02 -7.81 0.77
N ALA A 122 -32.73 -7.96 -0.53
CA ALA A 122 -32.52 -6.85 -1.46
C ALA A 122 -33.76 -5.97 -1.62
N GLU A 123 -34.96 -6.52 -1.50
CA GLU A 123 -36.24 -5.79 -1.49
C GLU A 123 -36.56 -5.13 -0.13
N GLY A 124 -35.79 -5.44 0.92
CA GLY A 124 -36.02 -4.88 2.25
C GLY A 124 -37.20 -5.50 3.01
N ARG A 125 -37.63 -6.72 2.65
CA ARG A 125 -38.80 -7.39 3.29
C ARG A 125 -38.60 -7.66 4.78
N SER A 126 -37.37 -7.80 5.24
CA SER A 126 -37.00 -7.82 6.66
C SER A 126 -36.13 -6.63 6.99
N TRP A 127 -36.76 -5.50 7.30
CA TRP A 127 -36.04 -4.28 7.67
C TRP A 127 -35.10 -4.49 8.86
N ARG A 128 -35.54 -5.24 9.87
CA ARG A 128 -34.72 -5.57 11.05
C ARG A 128 -33.42 -6.29 10.67
N MET A 129 -33.47 -7.19 9.68
CA MET A 129 -32.28 -7.88 9.17
C MET A 129 -31.37 -6.92 8.38
N CYS A 130 -31.93 -6.02 7.56
CA CYS A 130 -31.16 -4.98 6.87
C CYS A 130 -30.41 -4.07 7.86
N GLU A 131 -31.12 -3.60 8.90
CA GLU A 131 -30.53 -2.78 9.96
C GLU A 131 -29.42 -3.50 10.72
N ALA A 132 -29.61 -4.80 11.01
CA ALA A 132 -28.59 -5.63 11.64
C ALA A 132 -27.35 -5.75 10.76
N LEU A 133 -27.54 -6.09 9.49
CA LEU A 133 -26.45 -6.26 8.53
C LEU A 133 -25.60 -4.99 8.40
N LEU A 134 -26.25 -3.83 8.25
CA LEU A 134 -25.56 -2.53 8.14
C LEU A 134 -24.87 -2.13 9.44
N THR A 135 -25.51 -2.37 10.59
CA THR A 135 -24.93 -2.05 11.90
C THR A 135 -23.73 -2.95 12.21
N LEU A 136 -23.83 -4.26 11.93
CA LEU A 136 -22.70 -5.19 12.07
C LEU A 136 -21.53 -4.84 11.16
N HIS A 137 -21.80 -4.44 9.90
CA HIS A 137 -20.75 -3.99 8.99
C HIS A 137 -19.99 -2.78 9.55
N ALA A 138 -20.72 -1.78 10.04
CA ALA A 138 -20.12 -0.58 10.63
C ALA A 138 -19.34 -0.90 11.93
N ILE A 139 -19.85 -1.77 12.79
CA ILE A 139 -19.13 -2.20 14.01
C ILE A 139 -17.88 -2.99 13.67
N ALA A 140 -17.94 -3.90 12.70
CA ALA A 140 -16.80 -4.70 12.27
C ALA A 140 -15.72 -3.83 11.61
N ASP A 141 -16.11 -2.80 10.84
CA ASP A 141 -15.19 -1.78 10.31
C ASP A 141 -14.51 -0.99 11.43
N GLU A 142 -15.26 -0.48 12.42
CA GLU A 142 -14.68 0.22 13.58
C GLU A 142 -13.74 -0.70 14.39
N ALA A 143 -14.04 -1.99 14.50
CA ALA A 143 -13.16 -2.97 15.12
C ALA A 143 -11.90 -3.28 14.27
N CYS A 144 -11.85 -2.88 13.00
CA CYS A 144 -10.65 -2.97 12.16
C CYS A 144 -9.73 -1.74 12.29
N ALA A 145 -10.15 -0.70 13.00
CA ALA A 145 -9.35 0.50 13.18
C ALA A 145 -8.00 0.17 13.83
N GLY A 146 -6.91 0.67 13.23
CA GLY A 146 -5.56 0.44 13.72
C GLY A 146 -4.89 -0.86 13.26
N LEU A 147 -5.57 -1.73 12.53
CA LEU A 147 -4.96 -2.99 12.04
C LEU A 147 -4.00 -2.79 10.87
N GLY A 148 -4.23 -1.80 10.01
CA GLY A 148 -3.27 -1.37 8.98
C GLY A 148 -2.68 0.00 9.33
N VAL A 149 -3.45 1.06 9.07
CA VAL A 149 -3.04 2.43 9.43
C VAL A 149 -3.14 2.63 10.95
N PRO A 150 -2.08 3.09 11.63
CA PRO A 150 -2.08 3.41 13.06
C PRO A 150 -3.20 4.36 13.48
N LEU A 151 -3.68 4.21 14.72
CA LEU A 151 -4.66 5.14 15.29
C LEU A 151 -4.00 6.47 15.66
N GLY A 152 -4.70 7.58 15.40
CA GLY A 152 -4.35 8.88 15.97
C GLY A 152 -4.43 8.83 17.49
N ARG A 153 -5.62 8.53 18.02
CA ARG A 153 -5.85 8.33 19.46
C ARG A 153 -5.65 6.86 19.85
N SER A 154 -4.73 6.61 20.79
CA SER A 154 -4.59 5.27 21.37
C SER A 154 -5.81 4.95 22.22
N ASN A 155 -6.36 3.76 22.04
CA ASN A 155 -7.29 3.19 23.01
C ASN A 155 -6.49 2.53 24.13
N GLU A 156 -6.96 2.64 25.38
CA GLU A 156 -6.40 1.96 26.56
C GLU A 156 -6.38 0.43 26.41
N THR A 157 -7.08 -0.11 25.41
CA THR A 157 -7.24 -1.54 25.17
C THR A 157 -7.12 -1.90 23.68
N GLY A 158 -7.03 -3.20 23.38
CA GLY A 158 -7.02 -3.75 22.02
C GLY A 158 -5.65 -3.73 21.29
N PHE A 159 -4.57 -3.24 21.92
CA PHE A 159 -3.22 -3.22 21.31
C PHE A 159 -2.68 -4.63 21.01
N VAL A 160 -2.99 -5.64 21.84
CA VAL A 160 -2.64 -7.05 21.55
C VAL A 160 -3.36 -7.55 20.31
N TYR A 161 -4.65 -7.26 20.18
CA TYR A 161 -5.44 -7.63 19.00
C TYR A 161 -4.88 -6.97 17.74
N ARG A 162 -4.53 -5.68 17.79
CA ARG A 162 -3.93 -4.97 16.66
C ARG A 162 -2.56 -5.54 16.28
N ALA A 163 -1.71 -5.88 17.25
CA ALA A 163 -0.42 -6.52 17.00
C ALA A 163 -0.58 -7.87 16.28
N ARG A 164 -1.49 -8.72 16.76
CA ARG A 164 -1.81 -10.02 16.13
C ARG A 164 -2.36 -9.84 14.71
N GLY A 165 -3.22 -8.85 14.50
CA GLY A 165 -3.79 -8.54 13.18
C GLY A 165 -2.74 -8.04 12.18
N ARG A 166 -1.78 -7.23 12.62
CA ARG A 166 -0.64 -6.78 11.79
C ARG A 166 0.27 -7.95 11.41
N GLU A 167 0.55 -8.86 12.34
CA GLU A 167 1.32 -10.07 12.02
C GLU A 167 0.56 -10.98 11.04
N LEU A 168 -0.76 -11.15 11.22
CA LEU A 168 -1.60 -11.89 10.28
C LEU A 168 -1.55 -11.26 8.87
N LEU A 169 -1.65 -9.94 8.76
CA LEU A 169 -1.55 -9.21 7.50
C LEU A 169 -0.18 -9.40 6.83
N ALA A 170 0.90 -9.25 7.59
CA ALA A 170 2.26 -9.40 7.08
C ALA A 170 2.49 -10.80 6.46
N ARG A 171 2.00 -11.84 7.15
CA ARG A 171 2.20 -13.25 6.75
C ARG A 171 1.29 -13.71 5.63
N THR A 172 0.04 -13.23 5.61
CA THR A 172 -1.00 -13.80 4.73
C THR A 172 -1.47 -12.84 3.63
N GLY A 173 -1.12 -11.55 3.74
CA GLY A 173 -1.71 -10.51 2.92
C GLY A 173 -3.19 -10.27 3.23
N SER A 174 -3.72 -10.71 4.37
CA SER A 174 -5.09 -10.44 4.79
C SER A 174 -5.23 -10.20 6.29
N LEU A 175 -6.24 -9.41 6.66
CA LEU A 175 -6.69 -9.26 8.04
C LEU A 175 -7.64 -10.37 8.48
N ALA A 176 -8.23 -11.15 7.58
CA ALA A 176 -9.18 -12.21 7.91
C ALA A 176 -8.51 -13.58 8.07
N ARG A 177 -9.16 -14.49 8.81
CA ARG A 177 -8.76 -15.89 8.97
C ARG A 177 -9.22 -16.77 7.81
N ILE A 178 -9.93 -16.19 6.85
CA ILE A 178 -10.38 -16.85 5.63
C ILE A 178 -9.19 -16.94 4.68
N HIS A 179 -9.06 -18.04 3.96
CA HIS A 179 -7.94 -18.22 3.05
C HIS A 179 -7.93 -17.10 1.98
N PRO A 180 -6.81 -16.38 1.76
CA PRO A 180 -6.76 -15.21 0.87
C PRO A 180 -7.11 -15.48 -0.61
N HIS A 181 -7.14 -16.76 -1.03
CA HIS A 181 -7.61 -17.17 -2.35
C HIS A 181 -9.13 -17.33 -2.45
N LEU A 182 -9.87 -17.10 -1.37
CA LEU A 182 -11.33 -17.11 -1.34
C LEU A 182 -11.85 -15.68 -1.13
N VAL A 183 -11.40 -15.06 -0.03
CA VAL A 183 -11.75 -13.69 0.34
C VAL A 183 -10.57 -13.08 1.06
N ARG A 184 -10.25 -11.84 0.73
CA ARG A 184 -9.20 -11.07 1.40
C ARG A 184 -9.80 -9.83 2.02
N VAL A 185 -9.59 -9.63 3.31
CA VAL A 185 -9.79 -8.34 3.97
C VAL A 185 -8.46 -7.61 4.01
N LEU A 186 -8.45 -6.35 3.55
CA LEU A 186 -7.28 -5.48 3.51
C LEU A 186 -7.52 -4.22 4.32
N PRO A 187 -6.44 -3.57 4.82
CA PRO A 187 -6.56 -2.22 5.33
C PRO A 187 -7.10 -1.26 4.28
N LYS A 188 -7.95 -0.34 4.74
CA LYS A 188 -8.35 0.83 3.97
C LYS A 188 -7.60 2.04 4.49
N VAL A 189 -6.77 2.61 3.64
CA VAL A 189 -5.90 3.75 3.97
C VAL A 189 -6.67 5.04 3.73
N ARG A 190 -7.41 5.12 2.61
CA ARG A 190 -8.19 6.31 2.24
C ARG A 190 -9.61 5.98 1.85
N THR A 191 -10.47 6.99 1.93
CA THR A 191 -11.86 6.95 1.49
C THR A 191 -12.12 8.08 0.50
N SER A 192 -12.87 7.79 -0.56
CA SER A 192 -13.32 8.83 -1.49
C SER A 192 -14.19 9.87 -0.80
N PRO A 193 -14.03 11.17 -1.10
CA PRO A 193 -14.89 12.21 -0.55
C PRO A 193 -16.32 12.20 -1.14
N LYS A 194 -16.53 11.57 -2.30
CA LYS A 194 -17.79 11.64 -3.07
C LYS A 194 -18.40 10.27 -3.38
N GLY A 195 -17.86 9.20 -2.81
CA GLY A 195 -18.29 7.84 -3.12
C GLY A 195 -19.65 7.48 -2.52
N THR A 196 -20.49 6.81 -3.30
CA THR A 196 -21.76 6.17 -2.86
C THR A 196 -21.78 4.66 -3.09
N SER A 197 -20.66 4.10 -3.57
CA SER A 197 -20.47 2.64 -3.72
C SER A 197 -20.34 1.97 -2.36
N LEU A 198 -20.47 0.63 -2.31
CA LEU A 198 -20.28 -0.16 -1.09
C LEU A 198 -18.97 0.17 -0.35
N GLY A 199 -17.87 0.38 -1.09
CA GLY A 199 -16.59 0.77 -0.49
C GLY A 199 -16.64 2.08 0.31
N SER A 200 -17.67 2.90 0.15
CA SER A 200 -17.88 4.14 0.92
C SER A 200 -18.55 3.89 2.27
N PHE A 201 -18.92 2.65 2.60
CA PHE A 201 -19.54 2.25 3.87
C PHE A 201 -18.53 1.73 4.91
N SER A 202 -17.24 1.75 4.57
CA SER A 202 -16.13 1.38 5.46
C SER A 202 -14.99 2.40 5.42
N ARG A 203 -14.21 2.48 6.50
CA ARG A 203 -13.08 3.42 6.69
C ARG A 203 -11.76 2.73 6.85
N TYR A 204 -11.77 1.56 7.48
CA TYR A 204 -10.59 0.90 8.02
C TYR A 204 -10.28 -0.42 7.32
N ALA A 205 -11.31 -1.05 6.73
CA ALA A 205 -11.14 -2.28 5.98
C ALA A 205 -11.87 -2.25 4.63
N CYS A 206 -11.39 -3.05 3.68
CA CYS A 206 -12.06 -3.36 2.43
C CYS A 206 -11.93 -4.86 2.13
N VAL A 207 -12.84 -5.38 1.31
CA VAL A 207 -12.88 -6.78 0.92
C VAL A 207 -12.57 -6.92 -0.57
N HIS A 208 -11.71 -7.88 -0.88
CA HIS A 208 -11.36 -8.24 -2.23
C HIS A 208 -11.59 -9.72 -2.49
N ARG A 209 -12.10 -9.98 -3.70
CA ARG A 209 -12.15 -11.32 -4.27
C ARG A 209 -10.78 -11.71 -4.83
N PRO A 210 -10.56 -13.00 -5.08
CA PRO A 210 -9.31 -13.49 -5.64
C PRO A 210 -9.09 -12.93 -7.05
N GLY A 211 -7.85 -12.61 -7.41
CA GLY A 211 -7.51 -12.10 -8.76
C GLY A 211 -6.11 -11.50 -8.82
N ALA A 212 -5.73 -10.77 -7.77
CA ALA A 212 -4.36 -10.36 -7.49
C ALA A 212 -3.91 -10.89 -6.12
N GLU A 213 -2.65 -11.29 -6.00
CA GLU A 213 -1.99 -11.47 -4.71
C GLU A 213 -1.66 -10.09 -4.12
N VAL A 214 -1.76 -9.97 -2.80
CA VAL A 214 -1.43 -8.72 -2.10
C VAL A 214 -0.39 -9.02 -1.04
N ARG A 215 0.65 -8.20 -1.02
CA ARG A 215 1.71 -8.24 -0.02
C ARG A 215 1.76 -6.88 0.66
N TRP A 216 1.93 -6.89 1.99
CA TRP A 216 1.97 -5.69 2.80
C TRP A 216 3.29 -5.65 3.55
N SER A 217 4.14 -4.70 3.19
CA SER A 217 5.44 -4.48 3.84
C SER A 217 5.39 -3.21 4.65
N LYS A 218 5.86 -3.24 5.89
CA LYS A 218 5.91 -2.07 6.78
C LYS A 218 7.34 -1.81 7.21
N ILE A 219 7.86 -0.63 6.89
CA ILE A 219 9.23 -0.25 7.16
C ILE A 219 9.22 1.04 7.99
N PRO A 220 9.86 1.08 9.17
CA PRO A 220 9.76 2.21 10.11
C PRO A 220 10.73 3.34 9.74
N ALA A 221 10.76 3.73 8.47
CA ALA A 221 11.59 4.84 8.00
C ALA A 221 11.09 6.19 8.55
N ARG A 222 12.01 7.06 9.00
CA ARG A 222 11.69 8.41 9.49
C ARG A 222 12.63 9.48 8.92
N HIS A 223 12.10 10.67 8.66
CA HIS A 223 12.87 11.88 8.40
C HIS A 223 13.25 12.57 9.73
N ARG A 224 14.53 12.70 10.04
CA ARG A 224 15.04 13.48 11.20
C ARG A 224 15.65 14.79 10.71
N GLY A 225 15.38 15.90 11.42
CA GLY A 225 16.11 17.16 11.26
C GLY A 225 15.35 18.33 10.63
N THR A 226 14.13 18.12 10.17
CA THR A 226 13.22 19.21 9.80
C THR A 226 12.25 19.46 10.95
N ASN A 227 11.82 20.71 11.12
CA ASN A 227 10.89 21.15 12.16
C ASN A 227 9.73 20.14 12.33
N PHE A 228 9.19 19.92 13.53
CA PHE A 228 8.09 18.97 13.76
C PHE A 228 6.80 19.28 12.94
N GLN A 229 6.79 20.46 12.30
CA GLN A 229 5.78 20.96 11.36
C GLN A 229 6.08 20.66 9.88
N ALA A 230 7.25 20.11 9.56
CA ALA A 230 7.72 19.88 8.21
C ALA A 230 7.47 18.42 7.77
N ASP A 231 6.21 18.13 7.44
CA ASP A 231 5.78 16.87 6.81
C ASP A 231 6.17 16.82 5.33
N TYR A 232 7.42 17.16 5.01
CA TYR A 232 7.89 17.18 3.63
C TYR A 232 8.95 16.13 3.31
N ALA A 233 8.99 15.72 2.05
CA ALA A 233 10.02 14.87 1.49
C ALA A 233 10.53 15.46 0.18
N ASN A 234 11.85 15.44 -0.01
CA ASN A 234 12.51 15.83 -1.24
C ASN A 234 12.74 14.59 -2.11
N VAL A 235 12.05 14.54 -3.25
CA VAL A 235 12.10 13.44 -4.21
C VAL A 235 12.90 13.90 -5.44
N LEU A 236 14.06 13.28 -5.69
CA LEU A 236 14.85 13.54 -6.89
C LEU A 236 14.39 12.62 -8.02
N LEU A 237 13.80 13.22 -9.05
CA LEU A 237 13.37 12.58 -10.29
C LEU A 237 14.56 12.55 -11.26
N LEU A 238 15.02 11.35 -11.62
CA LEU A 238 16.07 11.14 -12.61
C LEU A 238 15.45 10.52 -13.87
N PRO A 239 15.11 11.32 -14.91
CA PRO A 239 14.37 10.86 -16.09
C PRO A 239 15.29 10.11 -17.08
N TRP A 240 15.96 9.07 -16.61
CA TRP A 240 16.98 8.35 -17.37
C TRP A 240 16.41 7.11 -18.05
N PRO A 241 16.93 6.67 -19.20
CA PRO A 241 18.07 7.26 -19.90
C PRO A 241 17.74 8.62 -20.54
N LEU A 242 18.71 9.54 -20.49
CA LEU A 242 18.58 10.88 -21.07
C LEU A 242 18.57 10.86 -22.60
N ARG A 243 19.07 9.78 -23.21
CA ARG A 243 19.07 9.55 -24.65
C ARG A 243 18.57 8.15 -24.94
N VAL A 244 17.65 8.03 -25.90
CA VAL A 244 17.19 6.75 -26.45
C VAL A 244 17.34 6.76 -27.96
N ARG A 245 18.03 5.75 -28.49
CA ARG A 245 18.29 5.54 -29.91
C ARG A 245 17.27 4.57 -30.48
N GLU A 246 17.11 4.61 -31.79
CA GLU A 246 16.27 3.63 -32.48
C GLU A 246 16.86 2.22 -32.33
N SER A 247 18.20 2.11 -32.36
CA SER A 247 18.95 0.89 -32.12
C SER A 247 18.84 0.35 -30.69
N ASP A 248 18.10 0.99 -29.79
CA ASP A 248 17.84 0.43 -28.46
C ASP A 248 16.59 -0.48 -28.50
N PHE A 249 15.84 -0.48 -29.60
CA PHE A 249 14.69 -1.33 -29.85
C PHE A 249 15.04 -2.40 -30.87
N HIS A 250 14.79 -3.66 -30.52
CA HIS A 250 15.13 -4.80 -31.36
C HIS A 250 13.93 -5.73 -31.54
N PRO A 251 13.60 -6.16 -32.76
CA PRO A 251 12.67 -7.26 -32.93
C PRO A 251 13.29 -8.55 -32.38
N VAL A 252 12.55 -9.28 -31.56
CA VAL A 252 12.98 -10.61 -31.10
C VAL A 252 13.01 -11.54 -32.30
N GLU A 253 14.16 -12.17 -32.54
CA GLU A 253 14.37 -13.02 -33.71
C GLU A 253 13.35 -14.16 -33.76
N GLY A 254 12.75 -14.37 -34.93
CA GLY A 254 11.73 -15.41 -35.14
C GLY A 254 10.37 -15.16 -34.47
N SER A 255 10.17 -14.04 -33.80
CA SER A 255 8.91 -13.76 -33.07
C SER A 255 7.72 -13.36 -33.95
N VAL A 256 7.97 -12.96 -35.20
CA VAL A 256 6.93 -12.40 -36.08
C VAL A 256 5.95 -13.48 -36.54
N CYS A 257 4.71 -13.36 -36.07
CA CYS A 257 3.56 -14.16 -36.49
C CYS A 257 2.80 -13.42 -37.59
N ARG A 258 2.86 -13.94 -38.81
CA ARG A 258 2.15 -13.38 -39.98
C ARG A 258 0.72 -13.92 -40.08
N LEU A 259 -0.14 -13.48 -39.16
CA LEU A 259 -1.58 -13.71 -39.30
C LEU A 259 -2.15 -12.88 -40.45
N ALA A 260 -3.22 -13.36 -41.08
CA ALA A 260 -3.77 -12.76 -42.30
C ALA A 260 -4.36 -11.34 -42.10
N THR A 261 -4.80 -11.02 -40.88
CA THR A 261 -5.50 -9.75 -40.57
C THR A 261 -4.69 -8.81 -39.69
N GLU A 262 -3.90 -9.34 -38.75
CA GLU A 262 -3.13 -8.55 -37.80
C GLU A 262 -1.81 -9.27 -37.47
N PRO A 263 -0.74 -9.02 -38.26
CA PRO A 263 0.58 -9.52 -37.94
C PRO A 263 1.07 -8.95 -36.62
N PHE A 264 1.66 -9.78 -35.76
CA PHE A 264 2.26 -9.34 -34.52
C PHE A 264 3.66 -9.92 -34.32
N GLY A 265 4.47 -9.27 -33.50
CA GLY A 265 5.81 -9.72 -33.13
C GLY A 265 6.19 -9.25 -31.74
N TYR A 266 7.35 -9.67 -31.25
CA TYR A 266 7.90 -9.23 -29.97
C TYR A 266 9.09 -8.30 -30.18
N PHE A 267 9.23 -7.28 -29.34
CA PHE A 267 10.39 -6.40 -29.33
C PHE A 267 11.04 -6.33 -27.93
N GLU A 268 12.33 -6.07 -27.89
CA GLU A 268 13.09 -5.83 -26.67
C GLU A 268 13.60 -4.39 -26.65
N PHE A 269 13.54 -3.76 -25.48
CA PHE A 269 14.23 -2.49 -25.20
C PHE A 269 15.53 -2.79 -24.45
N ALA A 270 16.65 -2.64 -25.14
CA ALA A 270 17.99 -2.97 -24.66
C ALA A 270 18.96 -1.82 -24.99
N PRO A 271 18.94 -0.72 -24.22
CA PRO A 271 19.85 0.39 -24.45
C PRO A 271 21.30 -0.05 -24.24
N ALA A 272 22.17 0.31 -25.18
CA ALA A 272 23.60 -0.03 -25.11
C ALA A 272 24.36 0.80 -24.05
N GLU A 273 23.85 1.98 -23.73
CA GLU A 273 24.42 2.88 -22.73
C GLU A 273 23.99 2.45 -21.33
N ARG A 274 24.96 2.15 -20.47
CA ARG A 274 24.71 1.81 -19.07
C ARG A 274 24.42 3.05 -18.24
N LEU A 275 23.92 2.83 -17.02
CA LEU A 275 23.73 3.89 -16.05
C LEU A 275 25.08 4.51 -15.67
N ASP A 276 25.25 5.81 -15.91
CA ASP A 276 26.41 6.58 -15.48
C ASP A 276 26.31 6.92 -13.98
N LEU A 277 26.88 6.07 -13.14
CA LEU A 277 26.86 6.24 -11.68
C LEU A 277 27.62 7.50 -11.21
N ASP A 278 28.65 7.96 -11.93
CA ASP A 278 29.38 9.19 -11.61
C ASP A 278 28.49 10.42 -11.86
N LEU A 279 27.70 10.40 -12.93
CA LEU A 279 26.69 11.44 -13.17
C LEU A 279 25.55 11.37 -12.15
N VAL A 280 25.14 10.18 -11.69
CA VAL A 280 24.15 10.05 -10.59
C VAL A 280 24.69 10.70 -9.32
N ASP A 281 25.91 10.35 -8.90
CA ASP A 281 26.58 10.92 -7.71
C ASP A 281 26.63 12.46 -7.79
N ARG A 282 27.15 13.02 -8.89
CA ARG A 282 27.20 14.47 -9.11
C ARG A 282 25.82 15.12 -9.13
N THR A 283 24.80 14.44 -9.65
CA THR A 283 23.42 14.96 -9.67
C THR A 283 22.82 14.98 -8.27
N VAL A 284 23.05 13.92 -7.47
CA VAL A 284 22.59 13.88 -6.07
C VAL A 284 23.31 14.94 -5.24
N MET A 285 24.63 15.14 -5.42
CA MET A 285 25.37 16.24 -4.79
C MET A 285 24.76 17.61 -5.10
N ALA A 286 24.56 17.93 -6.39
CA ALA A 286 23.96 19.19 -6.80
C ALA A 286 22.54 19.38 -6.23
N ALA A 287 21.75 18.31 -6.17
CA ALA A 287 20.41 18.34 -5.58
C ALA A 287 20.46 18.62 -4.07
N ARG A 288 21.44 18.06 -3.36
CA ARG A 288 21.65 18.31 -1.93
C ARG A 288 22.12 19.73 -1.65
N ASP A 289 22.94 20.31 -2.52
CA ASP A 289 23.36 21.70 -2.39
C ASP A 289 22.17 22.66 -2.52
N GLU A 290 21.18 22.33 -3.37
CA GLU A 290 19.97 23.13 -3.58
C GLU A 290 18.97 23.02 -2.41
N VAL A 291 18.65 21.81 -1.94
CA VAL A 291 17.55 21.57 -0.96
C VAL A 291 18.01 21.01 0.39
N GLY A 292 19.32 20.96 0.64
CA GLY A 292 19.96 20.45 1.86
C GLY A 292 20.04 18.92 1.98
N GLY A 293 19.06 18.19 1.45
CA GLY A 293 19.08 16.72 1.47
C GLY A 293 17.97 16.07 0.66
N ILE A 294 18.26 14.90 0.09
CA ILE A 294 17.34 14.09 -0.71
C ILE A 294 16.88 12.87 0.07
N ASP A 295 15.58 12.59 0.04
CA ASP A 295 14.98 11.50 0.79
C ASP A 295 14.74 10.27 -0.09
N VAL A 296 14.24 10.53 -1.29
CA VAL A 296 13.85 9.51 -2.25
C VAL A 296 14.48 9.84 -3.60
N VAL A 297 15.09 8.84 -4.23
CA VAL A 297 15.51 8.94 -5.64
C VAL A 297 14.64 8.03 -6.47
N VAL A 298 14.16 8.53 -7.62
CA VAL A 298 13.30 7.77 -8.51
C VAL A 298 13.78 7.79 -9.95
N PHE A 299 13.63 6.65 -10.60
CA PHE A 299 13.93 6.44 -12.01
C PHE A 299 12.70 5.85 -12.74
N PRO A 300 12.55 6.11 -14.05
CA PRO A 300 11.45 5.58 -14.84
C PRO A 300 11.64 4.08 -15.15
N GLU A 301 10.75 3.54 -15.97
CA GLU A 301 10.70 2.13 -16.32
C GLU A 301 11.96 1.70 -17.08
N SER A 302 12.47 0.50 -16.78
CA SER A 302 13.63 -0.11 -17.48
C SER A 302 14.92 0.74 -17.48
N ALA A 303 15.02 1.73 -16.61
CA ALA A 303 16.14 2.67 -16.54
C ALA A 303 17.44 2.02 -16.06
N VAL A 304 17.34 1.06 -15.14
CA VAL A 304 18.50 0.44 -14.46
C VAL A 304 18.59 -1.05 -14.80
N ASP A 305 19.81 -1.53 -15.05
CA ASP A 305 20.07 -2.96 -15.21
C ASP A 305 19.98 -3.66 -13.85
N GLU A 306 19.45 -4.88 -13.78
CA GLU A 306 19.42 -5.65 -12.53
C GLU A 306 20.80 -5.77 -11.86
N GLY A 307 21.88 -5.85 -12.65
CA GLY A 307 23.26 -5.91 -12.14
C GLY A 307 23.78 -4.61 -11.53
N ASP A 308 23.19 -3.45 -11.83
CA ASP A 308 23.67 -2.13 -11.39
C ASP A 308 22.99 -1.66 -10.08
N ILE A 309 22.04 -2.42 -9.52
CA ILE A 309 21.23 -2.01 -8.37
C ILE A 309 22.07 -1.82 -7.10
N ASP A 310 22.92 -2.80 -6.75
CA ASP A 310 23.68 -2.75 -5.50
C ASP A 310 24.71 -1.59 -5.53
N ASP A 311 25.25 -1.25 -6.70
CA ASP A 311 26.17 -0.12 -6.91
C ASP A 311 25.43 1.22 -6.85
N LEU A 312 24.23 1.31 -7.45
CA LEU A 312 23.38 2.49 -7.34
C LEU A 312 22.97 2.76 -5.88
N GLU A 313 22.49 1.74 -5.16
CA GLU A 313 22.16 1.85 -3.73
C GLU A 313 23.38 2.29 -2.90
N ALA A 314 24.58 1.89 -3.31
CA ALA A 314 25.81 2.37 -2.71
C ALA A 314 26.00 3.87 -2.87
N VAL A 315 25.90 4.40 -4.08
CA VAL A 315 26.02 5.86 -4.33
C VAL A 315 24.98 6.62 -3.51
N LEU A 316 23.75 6.12 -3.47
CA LEU A 316 22.66 6.74 -2.74
C LEU A 316 22.86 6.72 -1.22
N ASP A 317 23.35 5.61 -0.68
CA ASP A 317 23.66 5.45 0.75
C ASP A 317 24.77 6.41 1.20
N HIS A 318 25.80 6.63 0.36
CA HIS A 318 26.85 7.62 0.62
C HIS A 318 26.28 9.02 0.86
N HIS A 319 25.20 9.36 0.16
CA HIS A 319 24.51 10.64 0.27
C HIS A 319 23.38 10.68 1.29
N GLY A 320 23.15 9.60 2.04
CA GLY A 320 22.12 9.52 3.07
C GLY A 320 20.69 9.46 2.53
N VAL A 321 20.51 9.02 1.27
CA VAL A 321 19.19 8.78 0.67
C VAL A 321 18.53 7.59 1.35
N THR A 322 17.26 7.72 1.69
CA THR A 322 16.54 6.70 2.47
C THR A 322 15.82 5.66 1.63
N MET A 323 15.50 6.01 0.38
CA MET A 323 14.67 5.19 -0.50
C MET A 323 15.03 5.36 -1.98
N LEU A 324 14.95 4.26 -2.72
CA LEU A 324 15.09 4.17 -4.16
C LEU A 324 13.84 3.54 -4.74
N MET A 325 13.25 4.16 -5.78
CA MET A 325 12.27 3.50 -6.65
C MET A 325 12.78 3.54 -8.08
N THR A 326 13.10 2.39 -8.67
CA THR A 326 13.62 2.36 -10.04
C THR A 326 12.98 1.28 -10.88
N GLY A 327 12.66 1.59 -12.13
CA GLY A 327 12.37 0.57 -13.13
C GLY A 327 13.63 -0.22 -13.46
N VAL A 328 13.52 -1.54 -13.37
CA VAL A 328 14.60 -2.49 -13.60
C VAL A 328 14.30 -3.30 -14.85
N ARG A 329 15.30 -3.35 -15.73
CA ARG A 329 15.35 -4.31 -16.83
C ARG A 329 16.17 -5.52 -16.38
N GLN A 330 15.61 -6.69 -16.57
CA GLN A 330 16.29 -7.96 -16.38
C GLN A 330 16.44 -8.62 -17.75
N PRO A 331 17.68 -8.74 -18.28
CA PRO A 331 17.93 -9.41 -19.56
C PRO A 331 17.41 -10.85 -19.56
N MET A 332 17.26 -11.42 -20.76
CA MET A 332 16.77 -12.79 -20.93
C MET A 332 17.59 -13.79 -20.07
N PRO A 333 16.97 -14.46 -19.08
CA PRO A 333 17.67 -15.46 -18.28
C PRO A 333 18.05 -16.66 -19.16
N GLN A 334 19.17 -17.33 -18.85
CA GLN A 334 19.63 -18.53 -19.58
C GLN A 334 18.61 -19.69 -19.61
N SER A 335 17.55 -19.63 -18.80
CA SER A 335 16.53 -20.67 -18.62
C SER A 335 15.36 -20.63 -19.62
N GLY A 336 15.49 -19.97 -20.78
CA GLY A 336 14.42 -19.89 -21.79
C GLY A 336 13.18 -19.09 -21.35
N ARG A 337 13.30 -18.24 -20.32
CA ARG A 337 12.26 -17.29 -19.90
C ARG A 337 12.45 -15.98 -20.66
N LEU A 338 11.36 -15.24 -20.86
CA LEU A 338 11.42 -13.89 -21.40
C LEU A 338 12.11 -12.92 -20.39
N PRO A 339 12.62 -11.78 -20.86
CA PRO A 339 13.13 -10.70 -19.99
C PRO A 339 12.14 -10.30 -18.88
N GLY A 340 12.66 -9.71 -17.81
CA GLY A 340 11.87 -9.17 -16.71
C GLY A 340 11.81 -7.65 -16.76
N ASN A 341 10.64 -7.09 -16.45
CA ASN A 341 10.43 -5.65 -16.26
C ASN A 341 9.64 -5.45 -14.97
N TRP A 342 10.23 -4.72 -14.03
CA TRP A 342 9.71 -4.57 -12.68
C TRP A 342 10.24 -3.30 -12.02
N VAL A 343 9.66 -2.92 -10.89
CA VAL A 343 10.14 -1.80 -10.06
C VAL A 343 10.81 -2.35 -8.82
N HIS A 344 12.05 -1.92 -8.62
CA HIS A 344 12.79 -2.07 -7.38
C HIS A 344 12.43 -0.97 -6.42
N ILE A 345 11.97 -1.36 -5.24
CA ILE A 345 11.75 -0.47 -4.11
C ILE A 345 12.80 -0.85 -3.05
N GLY A 346 13.87 -0.06 -2.97
CA GLY A 346 14.93 -0.21 -1.99
C GLY A 346 14.72 0.76 -0.83
N VAL A 347 14.88 0.29 0.41
CA VAL A 347 14.85 1.14 1.61
C VAL A 347 16.10 0.92 2.46
N SER A 348 16.76 2.02 2.81
CA SER A 348 18.00 2.00 3.58
C SER A 348 17.80 1.33 4.95
N PRO A 349 18.74 0.46 5.37
CA PRO A 349 18.65 -0.26 6.65
C PRO A 349 18.93 0.63 7.86
N GLU A 350 19.47 1.82 7.66
CA GLU A 350 19.68 2.81 8.72
C GLU A 350 18.34 3.40 9.21
N LEU A 351 17.25 3.25 8.44
CA LEU A 351 15.87 3.69 8.74
C LEU A 351 15.70 5.20 9.05
N GLU A 352 16.78 5.98 8.95
CA GLU A 352 16.84 7.41 9.30
C GLU A 352 17.75 8.18 8.31
N LYS A 353 17.40 9.45 8.06
CA LYS A 353 18.23 10.37 7.26
C LYS A 353 19.51 10.74 8.00
N ARG A 354 20.68 10.55 7.37
CA ARG A 354 22.00 11.00 7.88
C ARG A 354 22.63 12.03 6.95
N SER A 355 23.46 12.90 7.50
CA SER A 355 24.18 13.92 6.72
C SER A 355 25.23 13.32 5.78
N VAL A 356 25.94 12.26 6.17
CA VAL A 356 26.84 11.43 5.33
C VAL A 356 27.09 10.11 6.09
N ALA A 357 27.10 8.97 5.40
CA ALA A 357 27.51 7.69 6.00
C ALA A 357 29.04 7.69 6.25
N THR A 358 29.44 7.54 7.52
CA THR A 358 30.85 7.41 7.93
C THR A 358 31.04 6.08 8.64
N GLY A 359 31.18 4.98 7.88
CA GLY A 359 31.43 3.67 8.46
C GLY A 359 31.57 2.53 7.45
N SER A 360 32.34 1.50 7.83
CA SER A 360 32.67 0.31 7.02
C SER A 360 31.72 -0.88 7.24
N ASN A 361 30.53 -0.67 7.83
CA ASN A 361 29.56 -1.71 8.18
C ASN A 361 28.21 -1.46 7.49
N ARG A 362 28.24 -1.27 6.17
CA ARG A 362 27.05 -1.00 5.36
C ARG A 362 26.23 -2.28 5.23
N GLN A 363 24.97 -2.24 5.64
CA GLN A 363 24.03 -3.33 5.39
C GLN A 363 23.39 -3.15 4.01
N ARG A 364 22.98 -4.26 3.42
CA ARG A 364 22.15 -4.26 2.21
C ARG A 364 20.79 -3.66 2.53
N TRP A 365 20.26 -2.94 1.55
CA TRP A 365 18.93 -2.34 1.66
C TRP A 365 17.86 -3.42 1.73
N PHE A 366 16.71 -3.05 2.32
CA PHE A 366 15.52 -3.88 2.23
C PHE A 366 14.91 -3.73 0.85
N HIS A 367 14.65 -4.86 0.19
CA HIS A 367 14.23 -4.88 -1.21
C HIS A 367 12.80 -5.37 -1.33
N VAL A 368 11.97 -4.61 -2.06
CA VAL A 368 10.62 -5.01 -2.47
C VAL A 368 10.53 -4.94 -4.00
N ARG A 369 10.04 -6.00 -4.61
CA ARG A 369 9.88 -6.13 -6.07
C ARG A 369 8.41 -6.03 -6.47
N GLN A 370 8.09 -5.08 -7.34
CA GLN A 370 6.79 -4.95 -7.99
C GLN A 370 6.93 -5.28 -9.49
N ASN A 371 6.44 -6.43 -9.92
CA ASN A 371 6.46 -6.79 -11.35
C ASN A 371 5.49 -5.93 -12.15
N LYS A 372 5.86 -5.62 -13.40
CA LYS A 372 4.92 -5.13 -14.42
C LYS A 372 3.91 -6.23 -14.75
N HIS A 373 2.62 -5.91 -14.88
CA HIS A 373 1.58 -6.91 -15.15
C HIS A 373 1.13 -6.96 -16.60
N HIS A 374 1.31 -5.87 -17.36
CA HIS A 374 0.82 -5.78 -18.74
C HIS A 374 1.92 -5.37 -19.70
N ARG A 375 2.01 -6.04 -20.85
CA ARG A 375 3.00 -5.73 -21.88
C ARG A 375 2.66 -4.42 -22.56
N TRP A 376 3.69 -3.63 -22.86
CA TRP A 376 3.53 -2.51 -23.79
C TRP A 376 3.28 -3.02 -25.21
N SER A 377 2.38 -2.34 -25.91
CA SER A 377 2.05 -2.55 -27.32
C SER A 377 2.39 -1.30 -28.12
N LEU A 378 3.10 -1.51 -29.23
CA LEU A 378 3.49 -0.51 -30.21
C LEU A 378 2.78 -0.79 -31.53
N ASN A 379 1.85 0.11 -31.88
CA ASN A 379 1.17 0.10 -33.17
C ASN A 379 1.83 1.05 -34.18
N GLU A 380 1.32 1.06 -35.41
CA GLU A 380 1.78 1.94 -36.50
C GLU A 380 1.92 3.41 -36.08
N SER A 381 0.89 3.96 -35.43
CA SER A 381 0.90 5.37 -35.00
C SER A 381 2.00 5.65 -33.99
N GLN A 382 2.25 4.74 -33.04
CA GLN A 382 3.31 4.89 -32.05
C GLN A 382 4.71 4.72 -32.68
N ILE A 383 4.85 3.80 -33.65
CA ILE A 383 6.12 3.62 -34.38
C ILE A 383 6.49 4.89 -35.14
N PHE A 384 5.53 5.54 -35.80
CA PHE A 384 5.77 6.84 -36.43
C PHE A 384 6.04 7.94 -35.39
N GLN A 385 5.24 8.00 -34.34
CA GLN A 385 5.39 8.99 -33.27
C GLN A 385 6.78 8.93 -32.60
N TYR A 386 7.32 7.73 -32.40
CA TYR A 386 8.64 7.52 -31.78
C TYR A 386 9.77 7.39 -32.79
N HIS A 387 9.50 7.52 -34.10
CA HIS A 387 10.47 7.32 -35.18
C HIS A 387 11.25 6.00 -35.06
N LEU A 388 10.52 4.88 -34.91
CA LEU A 388 11.09 3.52 -34.76
C LEU A 388 11.02 2.68 -36.04
N GLY A 389 10.63 3.26 -37.17
CA GLY A 389 10.31 2.52 -38.40
C GLY A 389 11.50 1.80 -39.07
N GLY A 390 12.74 2.17 -38.73
CA GLY A 390 13.96 1.49 -39.14
C GLY A 390 14.32 0.28 -38.27
N ALA A 391 13.82 0.21 -37.02
CA ALA A 391 13.97 -0.94 -36.12
C ALA A 391 12.75 -1.88 -36.15
N LEU A 392 11.55 -1.32 -36.15
CA LEU A 392 10.28 -2.03 -36.00
C LEU A 392 9.35 -1.69 -37.19
N HIS A 393 8.94 -2.70 -37.93
CA HIS A 393 8.11 -2.49 -39.12
C HIS A 393 6.71 -1.96 -38.74
N PRO A 394 6.20 -0.87 -39.34
CA PRO A 394 4.97 -0.19 -38.91
C PRO A 394 3.69 -1.02 -39.07
N HIS A 395 3.66 -1.97 -40.01
CA HIS A 395 2.50 -2.87 -40.22
C HIS A 395 2.54 -4.15 -39.38
N ILE A 396 3.38 -4.21 -38.35
CA ILE A 396 3.39 -5.29 -37.36
C ILE A 396 2.99 -4.66 -36.02
N LEU A 397 2.05 -5.31 -35.31
CA LEU A 397 1.76 -4.96 -33.92
C LEU A 397 2.85 -5.53 -33.03
N TRP A 398 3.67 -4.68 -32.42
CA TRP A 398 4.79 -5.10 -31.61
C TRP A 398 4.42 -5.14 -30.13
N TRP A 399 4.65 -6.28 -29.49
CA TRP A 399 4.47 -6.47 -28.05
C TRP A 399 5.81 -6.51 -27.35
N GLU A 400 5.91 -5.92 -26.17
CA GLU A 400 7.09 -5.99 -25.33
C GLU A 400 7.41 -7.44 -24.96
N ALA A 401 8.66 -7.84 -25.17
CA ALA A 401 9.18 -9.15 -24.78
C ALA A 401 9.44 -9.17 -23.28
N MET A 402 8.43 -9.52 -22.50
CA MET A 402 8.58 -9.75 -21.05
C MET A 402 7.73 -10.92 -20.54
N ASP A 403 8.19 -11.54 -19.46
CA ASP A 403 7.40 -12.53 -18.71
C ASP A 403 6.23 -11.83 -17.99
N VAL A 404 5.03 -12.43 -18.06
CA VAL A 404 3.83 -11.90 -17.40
C VAL A 404 3.50 -12.80 -16.22
N ALA A 405 4.05 -12.44 -15.06
CA ALA A 405 3.87 -13.20 -13.83
C ALA A 405 2.42 -13.11 -13.29
N ARG A 406 2.07 -14.01 -12.37
CA ARG A 406 0.81 -13.91 -11.62
C ARG A 406 0.74 -12.54 -10.92
N ARG A 407 -0.39 -11.85 -11.11
CA ARG A 407 -0.62 -10.50 -10.58
C ARG A 407 -0.39 -10.46 -9.07
N THR A 408 0.55 -9.62 -8.66
CA THR A 408 0.89 -9.36 -7.27
C THR A 408 1.07 -7.86 -7.09
N VAL A 409 0.47 -7.29 -6.05
CA VAL A 409 0.57 -5.87 -5.71
C VAL A 409 1.26 -5.73 -4.35
N GLN A 410 2.32 -4.93 -4.32
CA GLN A 410 3.06 -4.58 -3.12
C GLN A 410 2.55 -3.26 -2.54
N PHE A 411 1.98 -3.29 -1.34
CA PHE A 411 1.78 -2.10 -0.53
C PHE A 411 2.98 -1.92 0.39
N VAL A 412 3.66 -0.79 0.27
CA VAL A 412 4.81 -0.44 1.12
C VAL A 412 4.40 0.72 2.02
N GLU A 413 4.27 0.44 3.31
CA GLU A 413 4.02 1.44 4.34
C GLU A 413 5.37 1.92 4.88
N LEU A 414 5.65 3.22 4.69
CA LEU A 414 6.85 3.88 5.17
C LEU A 414 6.48 4.78 6.35
N GLY A 415 7.05 4.42 7.50
CA GLY A 415 6.65 4.98 8.77
C GLY A 415 5.18 4.67 9.05
N GLU A 416 4.41 5.71 9.37
CA GLU A 416 3.01 5.60 9.78
C GLU A 416 2.06 6.48 8.95
N GLU A 417 2.60 7.14 7.90
CA GLU A 417 1.91 8.20 7.16
C GLU A 417 1.84 7.95 5.64
N LEU A 418 2.86 7.29 5.07
CA LEU A 418 2.96 7.03 3.64
C LEU A 418 2.65 5.56 3.35
N THR A 419 1.59 5.29 2.58
CA THR A 419 1.36 3.99 1.94
C THR A 419 1.52 4.15 0.43
N LEU A 420 2.54 3.49 -0.11
CA LEU A 420 2.91 3.55 -1.52
C LEU A 420 2.49 2.28 -2.28
N VAL A 421 2.11 2.46 -3.53
CA VAL A 421 2.04 1.40 -4.55
C VAL A 421 2.76 1.87 -5.83
N CYS A 422 3.37 0.93 -6.55
CA CYS A 422 3.91 1.18 -7.88
C CYS A 422 3.08 0.47 -8.96
N LEU A 423 2.74 1.17 -10.03
CA LEU A 423 2.08 0.61 -11.23
C LEU A 423 2.98 0.90 -12.43
N VAL A 424 3.42 -0.11 -13.18
CA VAL A 424 4.42 0.08 -14.23
C VAL A 424 3.75 0.32 -15.57
N CYS A 425 3.97 1.51 -16.15
CA CYS A 425 3.45 1.94 -17.44
C CYS A 425 1.98 1.56 -17.70
N GLU A 426 1.72 0.57 -18.56
CA GLU A 426 0.40 0.08 -18.93
C GLU A 426 -0.48 -0.26 -17.72
N ASP A 427 0.10 -0.72 -16.61
CA ASP A 427 -0.63 -1.10 -15.40
C ASP A 427 -1.49 0.07 -14.86
N LEU A 428 -1.08 1.32 -15.07
CA LEU A 428 -1.88 2.50 -14.69
C LEU A 428 -3.22 2.59 -15.43
N ALA A 429 -3.27 2.12 -16.68
CA ALA A 429 -4.42 2.27 -17.56
C ALA A 429 -5.40 1.08 -17.51
N GLN A 430 -4.98 -0.05 -16.93
CA GLN A 430 -5.77 -1.27 -16.97
C GLN A 430 -6.93 -1.25 -15.97
N ARG A 431 -8.00 -1.94 -16.35
CA ARG A 431 -9.16 -2.20 -15.50
C ARG A 431 -9.19 -3.68 -15.17
N ASP A 432 -8.47 -4.04 -14.13
CA ASP A 432 -8.32 -5.42 -13.67
C ASP A 432 -8.36 -5.49 -12.13
N ASP A 433 -8.12 -6.68 -11.59
CA ASP A 433 -8.15 -6.91 -10.15
C ASP A 433 -7.10 -6.08 -9.38
N VAL A 434 -6.00 -5.70 -10.03
CA VAL A 434 -4.97 -4.82 -9.44
C VAL A 434 -5.53 -3.42 -9.27
N ALA A 435 -6.15 -2.87 -10.32
CA ALA A 435 -6.79 -1.56 -10.26
C ALA A 435 -7.90 -1.52 -9.17
N ASP A 436 -8.71 -2.58 -9.07
CA ASP A 436 -9.76 -2.66 -8.05
C ASP A 436 -9.20 -2.69 -6.61
N VAL A 437 -8.12 -3.45 -6.39
CA VAL A 437 -7.40 -3.50 -5.10
C VAL A 437 -6.84 -2.12 -4.74
N VAL A 438 -6.14 -1.46 -5.67
CA VAL A 438 -5.58 -0.13 -5.45
C VAL A 438 -6.66 0.89 -5.12
N ARG A 439 -7.78 0.88 -5.86
CA ARG A 439 -8.91 1.79 -5.61
C ARG A 439 -9.57 1.57 -4.25
N SER A 440 -9.66 0.33 -3.80
CA SER A 440 -10.39 0.01 -2.58
C SER A 440 -9.57 0.22 -1.32
N VAL A 441 -8.25 -0.06 -1.38
CA VAL A 441 -7.30 0.26 -0.30
C VAL A 441 -7.08 1.76 -0.21
N GLY A 442 -6.88 2.42 -1.36
CA GLY A 442 -6.59 3.84 -1.46
C GLY A 442 -5.24 4.23 -0.87
N PRO A 443 -4.11 3.80 -1.47
CA PRO A 443 -2.79 4.20 -1.02
C PRO A 443 -2.66 5.73 -1.03
N THR A 444 -1.77 6.29 -0.20
CA THR A 444 -1.56 7.73 -0.16
C THR A 444 -0.84 8.24 -1.40
N LEU A 445 0.07 7.43 -1.96
CA LEU A 445 0.84 7.73 -3.16
C LEU A 445 0.86 6.52 -4.11
N VAL A 446 0.64 6.78 -5.40
CA VAL A 446 0.87 5.86 -6.51
C VAL A 446 2.00 6.41 -7.35
N PHE A 447 3.07 5.63 -7.51
CA PHE A 447 4.17 5.97 -8.42
C PHE A 447 4.05 5.14 -9.70
N THR A 448 4.18 5.80 -10.85
CA THR A 448 4.11 5.15 -12.16
C THR A 448 5.35 5.47 -12.98
N PRO A 449 6.37 4.60 -12.97
CA PRO A 449 7.48 4.70 -13.89
C PRO A 449 7.04 4.25 -15.29
N LEU A 450 7.49 4.97 -16.32
CA LEU A 450 7.08 4.77 -17.71
C LEU A 450 8.27 4.77 -18.67
N LEU A 451 8.16 3.94 -19.70
CA LEU A 451 8.93 4.01 -20.94
C LEU A 451 8.02 4.55 -22.05
N ASP A 452 7.51 5.77 -21.87
CA ASP A 452 6.53 6.42 -22.77
C ASP A 452 7.02 7.83 -23.20
N GLY A 453 6.27 8.50 -24.07
CA GLY A 453 6.51 9.90 -24.41
C GLY A 453 6.26 10.91 -23.26
N PRO A 454 6.11 12.20 -23.59
CA PRO A 454 5.88 13.29 -22.64
C PRO A 454 4.68 13.09 -21.71
N GLN A 455 4.82 13.47 -20.44
CA GLN A 455 3.80 13.31 -19.39
C GLN A 455 2.85 14.51 -19.33
N LEU A 456 2.05 14.68 -20.38
CA LEU A 456 1.15 15.83 -20.55
C LEU A 456 -0.25 15.58 -20.00
N THR A 457 -0.90 16.65 -19.55
CA THR A 457 -2.30 16.67 -19.10
C THR A 457 -3.27 16.15 -20.15
N SER A 458 -2.95 16.36 -21.43
CA SER A 458 -3.76 15.91 -22.57
C SER A 458 -3.58 14.43 -22.93
N ARG A 459 -2.56 13.75 -22.37
CA ARG A 459 -2.22 12.37 -22.71
C ARG A 459 -2.83 11.37 -21.73
N TRP A 460 -2.76 10.09 -22.13
CA TRP A 460 -3.47 9.00 -21.47
C TRP A 460 -3.13 8.89 -19.98
N ALA A 461 -1.84 9.00 -19.60
CA ALA A 461 -1.38 8.84 -18.22
C ALA A 461 -2.09 9.81 -17.26
N ALA A 462 -2.24 11.08 -17.64
CA ALA A 462 -2.94 12.09 -16.85
C ALA A 462 -4.43 11.73 -16.60
N ARG A 463 -5.10 11.13 -17.59
CA ARG A 463 -6.51 10.69 -17.44
C ARG A 463 -6.65 9.61 -16.38
N TYR A 464 -5.79 8.59 -16.40
CA TYR A 464 -5.86 7.48 -15.44
C TYR A 464 -5.30 7.87 -14.06
N ALA A 465 -4.27 8.72 -14.00
CA ALA A 465 -3.83 9.35 -12.77
C ALA A 465 -4.97 10.12 -12.08
N SER A 466 -5.77 10.86 -12.86
CA SER A 466 -6.93 11.59 -12.33
C SER A 466 -7.99 10.65 -11.75
N VAL A 467 -8.21 9.49 -12.37
CA VAL A 467 -9.17 8.50 -11.89
C VAL A 467 -8.82 7.98 -10.49
N LEU A 468 -7.53 7.78 -10.17
CA LEU A 468 -7.08 7.38 -8.83
C LEU A 468 -7.02 8.56 -7.84
N ALA A 469 -6.69 9.75 -8.33
CA ALA A 469 -6.67 10.95 -7.51
C ALA A 469 -8.05 11.46 -7.12
N ASP A 470 -9.07 11.20 -7.92
CA ASP A 470 -10.44 11.59 -7.59
C ASP A 470 -11.14 10.51 -6.74
N ASP A 471 -10.84 9.23 -7.00
CA ASP A 471 -11.31 8.09 -6.21
C ASP A 471 -10.27 6.96 -6.29
N PRO A 472 -9.53 6.67 -5.21
CA PRO A 472 -9.86 6.92 -3.80
C PRO A 472 -9.28 8.19 -3.18
N GLY A 473 -8.61 9.03 -3.97
CA GLY A 473 -7.95 10.24 -3.48
C GLY A 473 -6.43 10.20 -3.51
N SER A 474 -5.81 9.17 -4.09
CA SER A 474 -4.35 9.01 -4.05
C SER A 474 -3.62 10.16 -4.74
N ALA A 475 -2.46 10.58 -4.21
CA ALA A 475 -1.52 11.32 -5.04
C ALA A 475 -0.94 10.36 -6.09
N VAL A 476 -0.74 10.82 -7.32
CA VAL A 476 -0.18 10.03 -8.42
C VAL A 476 0.99 10.79 -9.03
N ALA A 477 2.16 10.17 -9.04
CA ALA A 477 3.36 10.69 -9.65
C ALA A 477 3.78 9.79 -10.82
N THR A 478 3.95 10.37 -12.00
CA THR A 478 4.48 9.67 -13.16
C THR A 478 5.85 10.21 -13.56
N LEU A 479 6.71 9.33 -14.07
CA LEU A 479 8.03 9.70 -14.57
C LEU A 479 8.36 8.86 -15.81
N SER A 480 8.75 9.54 -16.89
CA SER A 480 9.24 8.91 -18.10
C SER A 480 10.69 9.26 -18.39
N ALA A 481 11.38 8.38 -19.12
CA ALA A 481 12.73 8.62 -19.60
C ALA A 481 12.76 9.81 -20.58
N TYR A 482 13.64 10.78 -20.33
CA TYR A 482 13.78 11.97 -21.17
C TYR A 482 14.14 11.61 -22.61
N GLY A 483 14.91 10.55 -22.83
CA GLY A 483 15.19 10.05 -24.16
C GLY A 483 13.92 9.66 -24.93
N MET A 484 12.94 9.02 -24.28
CA MET A 484 11.66 8.69 -24.90
C MET A 484 10.77 9.92 -25.12
N VAL A 485 10.79 10.87 -24.17
CA VAL A 485 10.13 12.18 -24.31
C VAL A 485 10.62 12.89 -25.58
N GLN A 486 11.93 12.91 -25.83
CA GLN A 486 12.54 13.54 -27.02
C GLN A 486 12.29 12.79 -28.34
N ARG A 487 12.09 11.47 -28.27
CA ARG A 487 11.72 10.65 -29.43
C ARG A 487 10.29 10.87 -29.88
N CYS A 488 9.40 11.21 -28.95
CA CYS A 488 8.00 11.48 -29.23
C CYS A 488 7.82 12.76 -30.05
N ARG A 489 7.56 12.62 -31.34
CA ARG A 489 7.34 13.75 -32.27
C ARG A 489 6.11 13.49 -33.15
N PRO A 490 4.90 13.65 -32.59
CA PRO A 490 3.68 13.58 -33.37
C PRO A 490 3.68 14.62 -34.49
N ALA A 491 3.15 14.26 -35.66
CA ALA A 491 3.08 15.17 -36.79
C ALA A 491 2.33 16.46 -36.43
N GLY A 492 2.95 17.63 -36.68
CA GLY A 492 2.36 18.94 -36.44
C GLY A 492 2.34 19.41 -34.98
N GLN A 493 2.96 18.66 -34.06
CA GLN A 493 3.09 19.08 -32.65
C GLN A 493 4.55 19.42 -32.31
N PRO A 494 4.80 20.44 -31.46
CA PRO A 494 6.15 20.74 -30.98
C PRO A 494 6.67 19.62 -30.07
N SER A 495 8.00 19.46 -30.03
CA SER A 495 8.65 18.61 -29.03
C SER A 495 8.39 19.12 -27.62
N SER A 496 8.16 18.22 -26.68
CA SER A 496 8.00 18.54 -25.25
C SER A 496 9.24 18.12 -24.46
N SER A 497 9.42 18.73 -23.30
CA SER A 497 10.42 18.34 -22.30
C SER A 497 9.78 17.89 -20.97
N VAL A 498 8.46 17.65 -20.96
CA VAL A 498 7.71 17.23 -19.78
C VAL A 498 7.97 15.76 -19.49
N VAL A 499 8.83 15.51 -18.50
CA VAL A 499 9.28 14.16 -18.09
C VAL A 499 8.39 13.54 -17.03
N GLY A 500 7.69 14.33 -16.24
CA GLY A 500 6.85 13.82 -15.17
C GLY A 500 5.52 14.57 -15.03
N LEU A 501 4.61 13.96 -14.29
CA LEU A 501 3.32 14.54 -13.95
C LEU A 501 2.97 14.22 -12.51
N TRP A 502 2.52 15.22 -11.77
CA TRP A 502 1.95 15.07 -10.44
C TRP A 502 0.45 15.36 -10.50
N LYS A 503 -0.38 14.46 -9.98
CA LYS A 503 -1.81 14.69 -9.74
C LYS A 503 -2.11 14.40 -8.28
N ASP A 504 -2.77 15.32 -7.60
CA ASP A 504 -3.31 15.08 -6.26
C ASP A 504 -4.80 15.46 -6.16
N PRO A 505 -5.53 14.98 -5.14
CA PRO A 505 -6.96 15.26 -4.96
C PRO A 505 -7.30 16.72 -4.65
N VAL A 506 -6.34 17.56 -4.25
CA VAL A 506 -6.58 18.90 -3.70
C VAL A 506 -6.18 19.99 -4.67
N ARG A 507 -4.97 19.96 -5.22
CA ARG A 507 -4.38 21.03 -6.04
C ARG A 507 -4.48 20.78 -7.54
N GLY A 508 -4.82 19.56 -7.97
CA GLY A 508 -5.04 19.25 -9.37
C GLY A 508 -3.83 18.59 -10.04
N ILE A 509 -3.52 18.98 -11.27
CA ILE A 509 -2.44 18.41 -12.10
C ILE A 509 -1.31 19.42 -12.24
N ARG A 510 -0.07 18.94 -12.15
CA ARG A 510 1.15 19.67 -12.48
C ARG A 510 2.01 18.86 -13.44
N GLU A 511 2.35 19.46 -14.57
CA GLU A 511 3.37 18.94 -15.50
C GLU A 511 4.77 19.33 -15.00
N VAL A 512 5.71 18.40 -15.05
CA VAL A 512 7.09 18.56 -14.56
C VAL A 512 8.07 18.53 -15.74
N PRO A 513 8.53 19.69 -16.24
CA PRO A 513 9.52 19.76 -17.32
C PRO A 513 10.94 19.48 -16.80
N LEU A 514 11.77 18.95 -17.70
CA LEU A 514 13.22 18.98 -17.58
C LEU A 514 13.76 20.14 -18.42
N GLU A 515 14.48 21.07 -17.80
CA GLU A 515 15.09 22.19 -18.50
C GLU A 515 16.30 21.78 -19.34
N ALA A 516 16.64 22.60 -20.32
CA ALA A 516 17.79 22.35 -21.19
C ALA A 516 19.08 22.26 -20.36
N GLY A 517 19.77 21.12 -20.46
CA GLY A 517 21.01 20.85 -19.71
C GLY A 517 20.81 20.43 -18.25
N ALA A 518 19.57 20.31 -17.77
CA ALA A 518 19.28 19.68 -16.48
C ALA A 518 19.40 18.15 -16.59
N HIS A 519 19.76 17.51 -15.48
CA HIS A 519 19.97 16.05 -15.37
C HIS A 519 18.94 15.37 -14.47
N GLY A 520 18.20 16.16 -13.68
CA GLY A 520 17.14 15.72 -12.80
C GLY A 520 16.30 16.88 -12.31
N VAL A 521 15.23 16.54 -11.58
CA VAL A 521 14.30 17.51 -10.98
C VAL A 521 14.04 17.11 -9.54
N VAL A 522 14.20 18.03 -8.59
CA VAL A 522 13.75 17.80 -7.20
C VAL A 522 12.31 18.27 -7.08
N LEU A 523 11.43 17.36 -6.66
CA LEU A 523 10.06 17.64 -6.26
C LEU A 523 9.96 17.57 -4.74
N THR A 524 9.61 18.68 -4.09
CA THR A 524 9.29 18.67 -2.65
C THR A 524 7.81 18.42 -2.48
N ILE A 525 7.46 17.32 -1.82
CA ILE A 525 6.08 16.96 -1.48
C ILE A 525 5.82 17.22 -0.01
N CYS A 526 4.60 17.62 0.35
CA CYS A 526 4.17 17.78 1.74
C CYS A 526 2.93 16.93 2.02
N GLY A 527 2.85 16.38 3.23
CA GLY A 527 1.66 15.73 3.78
C GLY A 527 0.78 16.71 4.54
N ASP A 528 -0.53 16.59 4.39
CA ASP A 528 -1.51 17.24 5.25
C ASP A 528 -2.63 16.28 5.62
N ARG A 529 -3.31 16.56 6.74
CA ARG A 529 -4.38 15.72 7.25
C ARG A 529 -5.51 15.60 6.23
N ALA A 530 -6.00 14.38 6.08
CA ALA A 530 -7.15 14.04 5.27
C ALA A 530 -8.25 13.43 6.14
N LEU A 531 -9.50 13.68 5.76
CA LEU A 531 -10.67 13.10 6.41
C LEU A 531 -10.99 11.74 5.79
N ARG A 532 -11.13 10.71 6.63
CA ARG A 532 -11.85 9.49 6.29
C ARG A 532 -13.33 9.67 6.53
N ARG A 533 -14.15 9.21 5.58
CA ARG A 533 -15.60 9.39 5.55
C ARG A 533 -16.29 8.06 5.35
N THR A 534 -17.53 7.97 5.82
CA THR A 534 -18.45 6.90 5.45
C THR A 534 -19.79 7.46 5.02
N ALA A 535 -20.47 6.72 4.16
CA ALA A 535 -21.83 6.98 3.71
C ALA A 535 -22.89 6.61 4.76
N ASP A 536 -22.55 5.84 5.79
CA ASP A 536 -23.47 5.26 6.78
C ASP A 536 -23.91 6.19 7.91
N SER A 537 -23.59 7.49 7.83
CA SER A 537 -23.88 8.52 8.84
C SER A 537 -22.95 8.55 10.07
N ARG A 538 -21.90 7.72 10.15
CA ARG A 538 -20.83 7.96 11.12
C ARG A 538 -20.08 9.27 10.76
N PRO A 539 -19.63 10.08 11.74
CA PRO A 539 -18.95 11.36 11.47
C PRO A 539 -17.55 11.16 10.87
N PRO A 540 -17.06 12.06 9.99
CA PRO A 540 -15.70 11.98 9.44
C PRO A 540 -14.61 12.05 10.51
N ILE A 541 -13.48 11.39 10.26
CA ILE A 541 -12.32 11.36 11.17
C ILE A 541 -11.07 11.83 10.42
N GLY A 542 -10.30 12.75 11.02
CA GLY A 542 -9.07 13.31 10.47
C GLY A 542 -7.81 12.55 10.86
N ASP A 543 -7.75 11.28 10.47
CA ASP A 543 -6.71 10.30 10.81
C ASP A 543 -6.04 9.64 9.58
N SER A 544 -6.17 10.27 8.41
CA SER A 544 -5.44 9.94 7.18
C SER A 544 -4.56 11.12 6.76
N ILE A 545 -3.67 10.91 5.80
CA ILE A 545 -2.84 11.96 5.18
C ILE A 545 -3.06 11.95 3.66
N HIS A 546 -2.96 13.13 3.05
CA HIS A 546 -2.81 13.30 1.61
C HIS A 546 -1.53 14.05 1.33
N TYR A 547 -0.89 13.73 0.20
CA TYR A 547 0.31 14.42 -0.24
C TYR A 547 -0.01 15.37 -1.40
N PHE A 548 0.69 16.49 -1.44
CA PHE A 548 0.67 17.45 -2.55
C PHE A 548 2.08 17.96 -2.80
N ASP A 549 2.35 18.44 -4.01
CA ASP A 549 3.63 19.07 -4.32
C ASP A 549 3.65 20.54 -3.87
N VAL A 550 4.86 21.02 -3.54
CA VAL A 550 5.08 22.38 -3.05
C VAL A 550 6.15 23.11 -3.85
N ALA A 551 7.23 22.43 -4.22
CA ALA A 551 8.35 23.05 -4.93
C ALA A 551 8.95 22.12 -5.98
N VAL A 552 9.50 22.72 -7.03
CA VAL A 552 10.20 22.03 -8.13
C VAL A 552 11.49 22.78 -8.42
N HIS A 553 12.62 22.08 -8.37
CA HIS A 553 13.96 22.62 -8.65
C HIS A 553 14.64 21.80 -9.75
N GLN A 554 15.24 22.48 -10.72
CA GLN A 554 15.99 21.84 -11.80
C GLN A 554 17.43 21.60 -11.35
N ILE A 555 17.94 20.39 -11.55
CA ILE A 555 19.25 20.00 -11.07
C ILE A 555 20.23 19.86 -12.22
N HIS A 556 21.33 20.60 -12.13
CA HIS A 556 22.42 20.57 -13.08
C HIS A 556 23.66 19.99 -12.41
N ALA A 557 24.05 18.77 -12.79
CA ALA A 557 25.30 18.19 -12.34
C ALA A 557 26.49 19.04 -12.81
N ALA A 558 27.47 19.24 -11.93
CA ALA A 558 28.73 19.89 -12.29
C ALA A 558 29.45 19.10 -13.40
N PRO A 559 30.30 19.71 -14.24
CA PRO A 559 31.08 18.98 -15.24
C PRO A 559 31.99 17.92 -14.62
N THR A 560 32.36 16.88 -15.39
CA THR A 560 33.25 15.83 -14.90
C THR A 560 34.62 16.44 -14.57
N SER A 561 35.07 16.32 -13.33
CA SER A 561 36.43 16.71 -12.96
C SER A 561 37.41 15.59 -13.34
N LEU A 562 38.64 15.96 -13.74
CA LEU A 562 39.73 15.00 -14.02
C LEU A 562 40.13 14.16 -12.79
N GLU A 563 39.65 14.54 -11.59
CA GLU A 563 39.82 13.81 -10.33
C GLU A 563 38.58 12.97 -9.99
N SER A 564 37.95 12.32 -10.98
CA SER A 564 36.93 11.30 -10.70
C SER A 564 37.58 10.17 -9.91
N ARG A 565 37.31 10.12 -8.59
CA ARG A 565 37.67 8.98 -7.76
C ARG A 565 36.81 7.81 -8.22
N SER A 566 37.44 6.74 -8.69
CA SER A 566 36.77 5.46 -8.83
C SER A 566 36.30 5.01 -7.45
N TRP A 567 35.04 5.28 -7.13
CA TRP A 567 34.45 4.83 -5.89
C TRP A 567 34.06 3.36 -6.08
N GLN A 568 34.83 2.46 -5.47
CA GLN A 568 34.48 1.05 -5.38
C GLN A 568 33.93 0.81 -3.97
N PRO A 569 32.61 0.69 -3.80
CA PRO A 569 32.04 0.33 -2.51
C PRO A 569 32.39 -1.11 -2.15
N ASP A 570 32.67 -1.35 -0.86
CA ASP A 570 32.71 -2.71 -0.33
C ASP A 570 31.34 -3.38 -0.48
N ALA A 571 31.33 -4.70 -0.67
CA ALA A 571 30.11 -5.49 -0.74
C ALA A 571 29.30 -5.34 0.56
N PRO A 572 28.00 -4.99 0.49
CA PRO A 572 27.20 -4.79 1.68
C PRO A 572 26.95 -6.12 2.42
N LEU A 573 26.88 -6.06 3.75
CA LEU A 573 26.50 -7.21 4.56
C LEU A 573 25.01 -7.52 4.37
N PRO A 574 24.58 -8.80 4.43
CA PRO A 574 23.15 -9.14 4.39
C PRO A 574 22.32 -8.38 5.45
N PRO A 575 21.03 -8.11 5.18
CA PRO A 575 20.17 -7.46 6.17
C PRO A 575 19.98 -8.40 7.37
N ALA A 576 19.85 -7.83 8.56
CA ALA A 576 19.74 -8.61 9.80
C ALA A 576 18.39 -9.32 9.96
N LEU A 577 17.37 -8.83 9.25
CA LEU A 577 16.05 -9.43 9.11
C LEU A 577 15.67 -9.37 7.63
N ASP A 578 14.84 -10.30 7.17
CA ASP A 578 14.14 -10.11 5.90
C ASP A 578 13.00 -9.07 6.05
N ILE A 579 12.37 -8.71 4.93
CA ILE A 579 11.32 -7.70 4.91
C ILE A 579 10.05 -8.13 5.66
N GLU A 580 9.73 -9.43 5.69
CA GLU A 580 8.56 -9.95 6.40
C GLU A 580 8.79 -9.86 7.91
N ASP A 581 9.94 -10.32 8.40
CA ASP A 581 10.33 -10.24 9.79
C ASP A 581 10.46 -8.78 10.26
N LEU A 582 10.99 -7.88 9.43
CA LEU A 582 11.02 -6.44 9.71
C LEU A 582 9.61 -5.86 9.85
N THR A 583 8.70 -6.26 8.95
CA THR A 583 7.29 -5.83 8.97
C THR A 583 6.61 -6.28 10.26
N ILE A 584 6.82 -7.53 10.67
CA ILE A 584 6.26 -8.08 11.90
C ILE A 584 6.84 -7.37 13.12
N LEU A 585 8.17 -7.22 13.21
CA LEU A 585 8.85 -6.50 14.29
C LEU A 585 8.32 -5.07 14.41
N THR A 586 8.13 -4.37 13.30
CA THR A 586 7.59 -3.00 13.26
C THR A 586 6.15 -2.96 13.78
N GLY A 587 5.31 -3.93 13.41
CA GLY A 587 3.94 -4.05 13.91
C GLY A 587 3.86 -4.24 15.44
N TRP A 588 4.79 -5.03 16.01
CA TRP A 588 4.92 -5.23 17.45
C TRP A 588 5.50 -3.99 18.16
N ALA A 589 6.53 -3.36 17.60
CA ALA A 589 7.09 -2.13 18.13
C ALA A 589 6.04 -1.00 18.18
N GLN A 590 5.19 -0.90 17.15
CA GLN A 590 4.06 0.03 17.16
C GLN A 590 3.06 -0.29 18.28
N ALA A 591 2.74 -1.56 18.53
CA ALA A 591 1.87 -1.93 19.64
C ALA A 591 2.50 -1.58 21.00
N VAL A 592 3.83 -1.71 21.14
CA VAL A 592 4.57 -1.28 22.33
C VAL A 592 4.46 0.23 22.52
N ALA A 593 4.64 1.02 21.45
CA ALA A 593 4.47 2.46 21.49
C ALA A 593 3.03 2.88 21.85
N GLU A 594 2.02 2.17 21.34
CA GLU A 594 0.63 2.36 21.72
C GLU A 594 0.40 2.08 23.21
N ALA A 595 0.90 0.94 23.72
CA ALA A 595 0.74 0.54 25.11
C ALA A 595 1.47 1.48 26.07
N LEU A 596 2.71 1.90 25.77
CA LEU A 596 3.43 2.89 26.58
C LEU A 596 2.70 4.24 26.69
N ALA A 597 1.92 4.59 25.66
CA ALA A 597 1.19 5.86 25.61
C ALA A 597 -0.12 5.86 26.43
N CYS A 598 -0.78 4.71 26.63
CA CYS A 598 -2.10 4.64 27.27
C CYS A 598 -2.26 3.60 28.39
N ALA A 599 -1.44 2.55 28.41
CA ALA A 599 -1.51 1.44 29.36
C ALA A 599 -0.10 0.88 29.66
N PRO A 600 0.81 1.69 30.22
CA PRO A 600 2.22 1.31 30.38
C PRO A 600 2.44 0.04 31.20
N ASP A 601 1.55 -0.25 32.16
CA ASP A 601 1.59 -1.47 32.98
C ASP A 601 1.37 -2.77 32.18
N GLN A 602 0.77 -2.66 30.98
CA GLN A 602 0.45 -3.81 30.13
C GLN A 602 1.54 -4.11 29.09
N VAL A 603 2.59 -3.28 28.99
CA VAL A 603 3.62 -3.39 27.95
C VAL A 603 4.37 -4.72 28.03
N LEU A 604 4.66 -5.20 29.24
CA LEU A 604 5.34 -6.50 29.43
C LEU A 604 4.45 -7.69 29.09
N VAL A 605 3.13 -7.56 29.30
CA VAL A 605 2.14 -8.57 28.87
C VAL A 605 2.09 -8.63 27.36
N LEU A 606 2.06 -7.46 26.69
CA LEU A 606 2.12 -7.37 25.23
C LEU A 606 3.40 -8.01 24.66
N LEU A 607 4.57 -7.71 25.22
CA LEU A 607 5.83 -8.28 24.75
C LEU A 607 5.89 -9.81 24.93
N ALA A 608 5.23 -10.35 25.95
CA ALA A 608 5.09 -11.79 26.11
C ALA A 608 4.25 -12.44 25.01
N GLU A 609 3.29 -11.73 24.42
CA GLU A 609 2.49 -12.19 23.27
C GLU A 609 3.27 -12.25 21.95
N ALA A 610 4.35 -11.46 21.84
CA ALA A 610 5.20 -11.41 20.64
C ALA A 610 6.17 -12.61 20.56
N ARG A 611 6.54 -13.19 21.71
CA ARG A 611 7.50 -14.30 21.82
C ARG A 611 7.05 -15.55 21.03
N PRO A 612 7.98 -16.46 20.68
CA PRO A 612 7.62 -17.76 20.12
C PRO A 612 6.71 -18.60 21.05
N ASP A 613 6.08 -19.63 20.48
CA ASP A 613 5.29 -20.65 21.19
C ASP A 613 4.02 -20.11 21.87
N ARG A 614 3.44 -19.04 21.30
CA ARG A 614 2.16 -18.49 21.75
C ARG A 614 1.02 -19.11 20.93
N GLY A 615 0.11 -19.81 21.61
CA GLY A 615 -0.96 -20.59 20.96
C GLY A 615 -1.92 -19.81 20.05
N TRP A 616 -1.92 -18.48 20.09
CA TRP A 616 -2.73 -17.66 19.18
C TRP A 616 -2.27 -17.78 17.71
N ARG A 617 -0.98 -18.02 17.43
CA ARG A 617 -0.48 -18.21 16.05
C ARG A 617 -1.04 -19.48 15.42
N ALA A 618 -1.01 -20.58 16.17
CA ALA A 618 -1.64 -21.84 15.77
C ALA A 618 -3.15 -21.67 15.54
N ALA A 619 -3.84 -20.91 16.40
CA ALA A 619 -5.26 -20.62 16.24
C ALA A 619 -5.58 -19.80 14.96
N LEU A 620 -4.66 -18.91 14.55
CA LEU A 620 -4.75 -18.16 13.30
C LEU A 620 -4.14 -18.88 12.08
N LYS A 621 -3.59 -20.08 12.27
CA LYS A 621 -2.92 -20.89 11.21
C LYS A 621 -1.76 -20.14 10.54
N ILE A 622 -1.00 -19.37 11.30
CA ILE A 622 0.22 -18.71 10.84
C ILE A 622 1.46 -19.35 11.45
N ALA A 623 2.60 -19.21 10.76
CA ALA A 623 3.88 -19.77 11.22
C ALA A 623 4.39 -19.08 12.50
N GLU A 624 5.19 -19.81 13.29
CA GLU A 624 5.96 -19.23 14.38
C GLU A 624 7.02 -18.23 13.85
N PRO A 625 7.49 -17.29 14.69
CA PRO A 625 8.60 -16.39 14.34
C PRO A 625 9.84 -17.16 13.89
N SER A 626 10.58 -16.59 12.94
CA SER A 626 11.92 -17.08 12.60
C SER A 626 12.84 -16.97 13.83
N ALA A 627 13.98 -17.68 13.80
CA ALA A 627 14.97 -17.56 14.88
C ALA A 627 15.46 -16.11 15.05
N HIS A 628 15.70 -15.40 13.94
CA HIS A 628 16.14 -14.00 13.95
C HIS A 628 15.04 -13.07 14.48
N LEU A 629 13.78 -13.26 14.09
CA LEU A 629 12.66 -12.48 14.63
C LEU A 629 12.44 -12.76 16.12
N GLY A 630 12.56 -14.02 16.56
CA GLY A 630 12.49 -14.39 17.97
C GLY A 630 13.57 -13.70 18.81
N GLU A 631 14.80 -13.64 18.30
CA GLU A 631 15.90 -12.88 18.91
C GLU A 631 15.63 -11.37 18.91
N ALA A 632 15.11 -10.82 17.81
CA ALA A 632 14.76 -9.41 17.69
C ALA A 632 13.70 -8.98 18.74
N VAL A 633 12.65 -9.79 18.90
CA VAL A 633 11.60 -9.59 19.92
C VAL A 633 12.18 -9.64 21.33
N LYS A 634 13.11 -10.56 21.60
CA LYS A 634 13.80 -10.64 22.89
C LYS A 634 14.63 -9.37 23.16
N ILE A 635 15.38 -8.88 22.16
CA ILE A 635 16.15 -7.65 22.30
C ILE A 635 15.23 -6.45 22.59
N MET A 636 14.09 -6.36 21.89
CA MET A 636 13.09 -5.30 22.12
C MET A 636 12.55 -5.35 23.56
N ASP A 637 12.24 -6.55 24.06
CA ASP A 637 11.81 -6.76 25.46
C ASP A 637 12.89 -6.36 26.46
N ASP A 638 14.16 -6.75 26.23
CA ASP A 638 15.28 -6.37 27.08
C ASP A 638 15.51 -4.85 27.13
N VAL A 639 15.34 -4.15 26.00
CA VAL A 639 15.43 -2.68 25.93
C VAL A 639 14.34 -2.03 26.78
N VAL A 640 13.08 -2.48 26.62
CA VAL A 640 11.96 -1.95 27.39
C VAL A 640 12.15 -2.24 28.89
N ARG A 641 12.53 -3.46 29.28
CA ARG A 641 12.77 -3.83 30.69
C ARG A 641 13.85 -2.98 31.35
N LYS A 642 14.95 -2.70 30.65
CA LYS A 642 16.04 -1.86 31.18
C LYS A 642 15.62 -0.41 31.45
N SER A 643 14.57 0.07 30.79
CA SER A 643 14.02 1.42 31.01
C SER A 643 13.08 1.52 32.22
N ILE A 644 12.70 0.39 32.82
CA ILE A 644 11.83 0.35 34.00
C ILE A 644 12.68 0.60 35.25
N ALA A 645 12.46 1.73 35.92
CA ALA A 645 13.00 1.99 37.25
C ALA A 645 11.96 1.57 38.30
N PRO A 646 12.20 0.50 39.10
CA PRO A 646 11.27 0.12 40.16
C PRO A 646 11.10 1.27 41.18
N PRO A 647 9.88 1.60 41.65
CA PRO A 647 8.59 0.90 41.46
C PRO A 647 7.70 1.50 40.35
N VAL A 648 8.23 2.27 39.41
CA VAL A 648 7.46 3.06 38.44
C VAL A 648 7.28 2.30 37.11
N ALA A 649 6.09 2.37 36.53
CA ALA A 649 5.81 1.87 35.19
C ALA A 649 6.69 2.55 34.12
N PRO A 650 7.06 1.88 33.02
CA PRO A 650 7.84 2.52 31.96
C PRO A 650 7.04 3.64 31.29
N THR A 651 7.64 4.82 31.13
CA THR A 651 7.04 5.91 30.37
C THR A 651 7.63 5.96 28.96
N LEU A 652 6.84 6.42 27.99
CA LEU A 652 7.29 6.65 26.61
C LEU A 652 8.62 7.44 26.56
N GLU A 653 8.73 8.50 27.34
CA GLU A 653 9.93 9.34 27.41
C GLU A 653 11.13 8.61 28.03
N ALA A 654 10.93 7.78 29.05
CA ALA A 654 12.01 6.99 29.65
C ALA A 654 12.59 5.97 28.66
N VAL A 655 11.72 5.32 27.86
CA VAL A 655 12.17 4.38 26.82
C VAL A 655 12.94 5.12 25.71
N ILE A 656 12.42 6.25 25.22
CA ILE A 656 13.11 7.09 24.22
C ILE A 656 14.49 7.54 24.75
N ALA A 657 14.56 8.03 26.00
CA ALA A 657 15.80 8.48 26.61
C ALA A 657 16.83 7.34 26.79
N ALA A 658 16.39 6.13 27.13
CA ALA A 658 17.25 4.96 27.24
C ALA A 658 17.90 4.57 25.90
N MET A 659 17.27 4.93 24.78
CA MET A 659 17.72 4.63 23.41
C MET A 659 18.55 5.75 22.77
N ALA A 660 18.76 6.87 23.48
CA ALA A 660 19.46 8.04 22.96
C ALA A 660 20.98 7.88 22.87
N LYS A 661 21.57 6.86 23.53
CA LYS A 661 23.01 6.60 23.51
C LYS A 661 23.33 5.33 22.72
N ASP A 662 24.16 5.47 21.70
CA ASP A 662 24.73 4.32 21.03
C ASP A 662 25.62 3.51 21.99
N SER A 663 25.41 2.20 22.02
CA SER A 663 26.20 1.30 22.83
C SER A 663 27.40 0.78 22.01
N PRO A 664 28.65 1.03 22.44
CA PRO A 664 29.82 0.48 21.75
C PRO A 664 29.75 -1.06 21.72
N GLY A 665 29.94 -1.67 20.55
CA GLY A 665 29.92 -3.13 20.39
C GLY A 665 28.54 -3.77 20.21
N GLU A 666 27.50 -2.98 19.97
CA GLU A 666 26.16 -3.49 19.68
C GLU A 666 26.12 -4.31 18.37
N THR A 667 25.45 -5.48 18.42
CA THR A 667 25.23 -6.32 17.23
C THR A 667 24.38 -5.60 16.19
N ILE A 668 24.51 -6.00 14.93
CA ILE A 668 23.74 -5.41 13.83
C ILE A 668 22.22 -5.54 14.08
N LEU A 669 21.77 -6.72 14.53
CA LEU A 669 20.37 -6.96 14.86
C LEU A 669 19.87 -6.06 16.00
N ALA A 670 20.66 -5.88 17.07
CA ALA A 670 20.26 -5.03 18.19
C ALA A 670 20.15 -3.55 17.78
N ARG A 671 21.06 -3.08 16.91
CA ARG A 671 20.97 -1.73 16.34
C ARG A 671 19.70 -1.54 15.50
N LEU A 672 19.36 -2.51 14.66
CA LEU A 672 18.13 -2.50 13.87
C LEU A 672 16.90 -2.45 14.78
N VAL A 673 16.82 -3.32 15.79
CA VAL A 673 15.71 -3.35 16.76
C VAL A 673 15.57 -2.01 17.49
N ARG A 674 16.68 -1.41 17.90
CA ARG A 674 16.69 -0.06 18.49
C ARG A 674 16.16 0.99 17.51
N GLY A 675 16.60 0.97 16.25
CA GLY A 675 16.12 1.89 15.21
C GLY A 675 14.61 1.78 15.00
N VAL A 676 14.09 0.56 14.86
CA VAL A 676 12.66 0.25 14.70
C VAL A 676 11.84 0.77 15.89
N LEU A 677 12.23 0.40 17.11
CA LEU A 677 11.52 0.82 18.32
C LEU A 677 11.59 2.34 18.52
N ARG A 678 12.74 2.97 18.26
CA ARG A 678 12.90 4.42 18.39
C ARG A 678 12.01 5.17 17.40
N SER A 679 12.02 4.76 16.13
CA SER A 679 11.21 5.37 15.08
C SER A 679 9.71 5.33 15.42
N THR A 680 9.20 4.16 15.84
CA THR A 680 7.78 4.00 16.21
C THR A 680 7.40 4.82 17.46
N LEU A 681 8.25 4.87 18.49
CA LEU A 681 8.00 5.68 19.69
C LEU A 681 8.00 7.18 19.37
N GLU A 682 8.93 7.65 18.54
CA GLU A 682 9.01 9.06 18.16
C GLU A 682 7.86 9.49 17.25
N GLN A 683 7.43 8.63 16.31
CA GLN A 683 6.23 8.88 15.51
C GLN A 683 4.99 8.96 16.39
N ARG A 684 4.87 8.08 17.39
CA ARG A 684 3.80 8.14 18.39
C ARG A 684 3.82 9.45 19.19
N ARG A 685 5.00 9.92 19.59
CA ARG A 685 5.18 11.21 20.28
C ARG A 685 4.71 12.38 19.42
N ALA A 686 5.11 12.41 18.13
CA ALA A 686 4.66 13.44 17.18
C ALA A 686 3.13 13.44 17.04
N ARG A 687 2.53 12.24 16.99
CA ARG A 687 1.14 11.89 17.32
C ARG A 687 0.50 12.78 18.38
N GLN A 688 0.95 12.55 19.61
CA GLN A 688 0.36 13.13 20.81
C GLN A 688 0.50 14.66 20.82
N THR A 689 1.64 15.20 20.38
CA THR A 689 1.82 16.66 20.29
C THR A 689 0.82 17.31 19.33
N ARG A 690 0.60 16.72 18.15
CA ARG A 690 -0.39 17.24 17.18
C ARG A 690 -1.84 17.11 17.66
N GLU A 691 -2.10 16.28 18.67
CA GLU A 691 -3.40 16.16 19.30
C GLU A 691 -3.61 17.15 20.44
N SER A 692 -2.55 17.50 21.19
CA SER A 692 -2.60 18.47 22.30
C SER A 692 -2.66 19.93 21.84
N ASP A 693 -2.19 20.24 20.63
CA ASP A 693 -2.32 21.58 20.02
C ASP A 693 -3.74 21.88 19.51
N ARG A 694 -4.73 21.07 19.91
CA ARG A 694 -6.17 21.19 19.63
C ARG A 694 -6.94 21.37 20.93
#